data_AF-A0A511K938-F1
#
_entry.id   AF-A0A511K938-F1
#
_cell.length_a   1.000
_cell.length_b   1.000
_cell.length_c   1.000
_cell.angle_alpha   90.00
_cell.angle_beta   90.00
_cell.angle_gamma   90.00
#
_symmetry.space_group_name_H-M   'P 1'
#
loop_
_entity.id
_entity.type
_entity.pdbx_description
1 polymer ?
#
loop_
_entity_poly.entity_id
_entity_poly.type
_entity_poly.pdbx_seq_one_letter_code
_entity_poly.pdbx_strand_id
1 'polypeptide(L)'
;MAEDALQNPFNPAQPVTGSPSAPATLSPPSKPALSHRPSFTTVLSTADLSAAVEGQVVLPSAPPLSHDALAGDDFDASEFLLARRHTPLDDLRSELRGYLSTLRTSLVGVINEEYEAFIGLSLGLKHAAVSQSLATIPRPVLSIRGEVMRVKDELEDMRSEMSSVLDERKEVREMKAMMRRLLATEEAVDKVEGLLKPAGDADKSRSLDLAINSPAKRLERIASEYTHMLYLVERAGDLPYVQALQPRIDRVTTALRFDLSSLLSAILAGSPAAPTYREELTTALRTFLSLGLISQVEEVMRRDVVRPFVKHAVHRDALSSPADSPALASHPAHVPPPYRIEPIAVPPAHREGTDAAPLAALYNRILAFISHDCGVLLDVGERVLAIPHERRRIDAAGAASEANETEKVEGFEILTNVLFDEIGTALMGELGGVIYAAGRPTVFHQNYLLTTAFVSCIESLSPTLARLTSLRSHSTYTTLLKRFQLPVYFQLRFKDAVTSVERAFEVGQASGGGGAGGFVMSESEAAFKALRRCWDEDVWLEELAGRFWRLTLQIVSRYRTWLNDRVPRYVLPTSASSANLAAAAPGSPASRASFDGDRSRLAVSAGNSRPATPGPVSGNDEVSEETTLRQLTMLIADAQTMERRVFNLFEERIRGRLPPDVRDDAGDVMRESLSSVTAVVPSLSSQITTILIKRCAEHLKLVRSVASQVRASTRKGPSEPSYFVHNILKEVRAYLGGPGRVVEEELRRRLATVVVEDIAGRYTSILSTQKKTEDSLRWLKKGRQGLSFFGRAAASASPAEDGGSDDDRVKMQMMLDVETLAKDAEELGVDIEGTGLSSLQRHLDSVDHYTTLGTSLAAQQASTLSSQLSTFQAALSRFSSTHRAKILSHPEFRKHFSALCAELGVDPLGGGSKGLWDKMGLTDWYYALGVQVVDVCLRARERGGGLVALDEVIREVQRLRSGKPVKSVGAPKAVAPTPFESTPATTASEITEADVQRAIEALEPLGCGYAILTVGSKKVVRCSPGQLDRDSLVAVEAASSTQRGAVTTEELRDYAARDGRMWDMDRVERALEKALMDDGMLWVDEQAGDAVYVQRDYYAPGLFVME
;
A
#
# COMPACT_ATOMS: atom_id res chain seq x y z
N MET A 1 -40.16 26.06 -38.33
CA MET A 1 -41.55 25.63 -38.65
C MET A 1 -41.71 25.62 -40.16
N ALA A 2 -42.53 24.70 -40.68
CA ALA A 2 -42.88 24.54 -42.09
C ALA A 2 -41.76 24.08 -43.06
N GLU A 3 -41.30 22.85 -42.89
CA GLU A 3 -40.97 21.96 -44.03
C GLU A 3 -41.54 20.58 -43.70
N ASP A 4 -42.69 20.24 -44.29
CA ASP A 4 -43.35 18.95 -44.13
C ASP A 4 -44.05 18.57 -45.44
N ALA A 5 -43.28 18.00 -46.37
CA ALA A 5 -43.74 17.26 -47.54
C ALA A 5 -42.54 16.71 -48.34
N LEU A 6 -42.29 15.40 -48.24
CA LEU A 6 -41.97 14.48 -49.34
C LEU A 6 -41.53 13.12 -48.76
N GLN A 7 -42.50 12.20 -48.64
CA GLN A 7 -42.22 10.82 -48.23
C GLN A 7 -41.55 10.03 -49.36
N ASN A 8 -40.51 9.28 -49.00
CA ASN A 8 -39.77 8.41 -49.89
C ASN A 8 -40.33 6.98 -49.75
N PRO A 9 -40.94 6.37 -50.79
CA PRO A 9 -41.39 4.98 -50.72
C PRO A 9 -40.21 4.01 -50.83
N PHE A 10 -40.39 2.77 -50.35
CA PHE A 10 -39.41 1.67 -50.27
C PHE A 10 -38.50 1.61 -49.04
N ASN A 11 -39.06 1.23 -47.90
CA ASN A 11 -38.37 0.36 -46.93
C ASN A 11 -39.36 -0.50 -46.11
N PRO A 12 -39.44 -1.83 -46.33
CA PRO A 12 -40.29 -2.72 -45.52
C PRO A 12 -39.46 -3.62 -44.59
N ALA A 13 -39.61 -3.45 -43.27
CA ALA A 13 -39.16 -4.41 -42.25
C ALA A 13 -40.21 -4.53 -41.12
N GLN A 14 -40.25 -5.69 -40.46
CA GLN A 14 -41.47 -6.26 -39.87
C GLN A 14 -41.77 -5.91 -38.40
N PRO A 15 -43.03 -6.08 -37.94
CA PRO A 15 -43.47 -5.79 -36.57
C PRO A 15 -43.39 -7.00 -35.60
N VAL A 16 -43.48 -6.69 -34.31
CA VAL A 16 -43.44 -7.65 -33.18
C VAL A 16 -44.84 -8.18 -32.82
N THR A 17 -44.91 -9.40 -32.28
CA THR A 17 -46.10 -10.22 -32.03
C THR A 17 -46.89 -9.90 -30.75
N GLY A 18 -48.22 -10.12 -30.76
CA GLY A 18 -49.07 -10.18 -29.56
C GLY A 18 -50.53 -10.60 -29.81
N SER A 19 -50.85 -11.89 -29.62
CA SER A 19 -52.19 -12.53 -29.70
C SER A 19 -53.04 -12.35 -28.42
N PRO A 20 -54.36 -12.70 -28.33
CA PRO A 20 -55.21 -13.63 -29.15
C PRO A 20 -56.53 -12.96 -29.69
N SER A 21 -57.62 -13.61 -30.17
CA SER A 21 -58.17 -14.99 -30.03
C SER A 21 -59.12 -15.45 -31.18
N ALA A 22 -59.79 -16.60 -30.98
CA ALA A 22 -60.74 -17.35 -31.84
C ALA A 22 -62.22 -16.84 -31.80
N PRO A 23 -63.25 -17.39 -32.54
CA PRO A 23 -63.27 -18.68 -33.29
C PRO A 23 -64.05 -18.84 -34.64
N ALA A 24 -63.73 -19.93 -35.36
CA ALA A 24 -64.54 -20.90 -36.16
C ALA A 24 -65.43 -20.54 -37.39
N THR A 25 -65.22 -21.24 -38.53
CA THR A 25 -66.26 -21.90 -39.40
C THR A 25 -65.65 -22.90 -40.42
N LEU A 26 -66.48 -23.66 -41.17
CA LEU A 26 -66.18 -24.96 -41.84
C LEU A 26 -66.33 -25.02 -43.39
N SER A 27 -65.84 -26.14 -43.98
CA SER A 27 -65.75 -26.64 -45.40
C SER A 27 -67.10 -26.92 -46.13
N PRO A 28 -67.30 -27.67 -47.27
CA PRO A 28 -66.43 -28.59 -48.09
C PRO A 28 -66.65 -28.52 -49.68
N PRO A 29 -66.73 -29.61 -50.53
CA PRO A 29 -65.63 -30.37 -51.17
C PRO A 29 -65.75 -30.62 -52.73
N SER A 30 -65.27 -31.78 -53.25
CA SER A 30 -64.80 -32.04 -54.64
C SER A 30 -65.14 -33.43 -55.25
N LYS A 31 -65.22 -33.52 -56.61
CA LYS A 31 -65.03 -34.69 -57.54
C LYS A 31 -65.84 -36.01 -57.38
N PRO A 32 -66.19 -36.66 -58.52
CA PRO A 32 -66.13 -38.14 -58.63
C PRO A 32 -65.59 -38.67 -59.98
N ALA A 33 -65.54 -40.01 -60.16
CA ALA A 33 -64.95 -40.72 -61.30
C ALA A 33 -65.63 -42.09 -61.62
N LEU A 34 -65.41 -42.66 -62.82
CA LEU A 34 -64.94 -44.05 -63.14
C LEU A 34 -65.30 -44.56 -64.57
N SER A 35 -64.64 -45.66 -64.97
CA SER A 35 -64.58 -46.39 -66.28
C SER A 35 -65.75 -47.38 -66.55
N HIS A 36 -66.11 -47.86 -67.77
CA HIS A 36 -65.38 -48.80 -68.68
C HIS A 36 -66.04 -49.03 -70.10
N ARG A 37 -65.38 -49.83 -70.99
CA ARG A 37 -65.66 -50.23 -72.42
C ARG A 37 -66.78 -51.33 -72.61
N PRO A 38 -67.18 -51.88 -73.82
CA PRO A 38 -66.62 -51.87 -75.21
C PRO A 38 -67.64 -51.74 -76.41
N SER A 39 -67.32 -52.25 -77.62
CA SER A 39 -67.96 -52.00 -78.94
C SER A 39 -68.73 -53.21 -79.53
N PHE A 40 -69.67 -52.97 -80.46
CA PHE A 40 -70.41 -54.01 -81.20
C PHE A 40 -70.15 -53.96 -82.73
N THR A 41 -69.07 -54.59 -83.18
CA THR A 41 -68.94 -55.04 -84.58
C THR A 41 -69.39 -56.50 -84.66
N THR A 42 -70.67 -56.73 -85.02
CA THR A 42 -71.30 -57.98 -85.53
C THR A 42 -72.79 -57.61 -85.67
N VAL A 43 -73.19 -56.79 -86.64
CA VAL A 43 -73.00 -57.01 -88.07
C VAL A 43 -73.49 -58.42 -88.45
N LEU A 44 -74.65 -58.45 -89.09
CA LEU A 44 -75.10 -59.44 -90.09
C LEU A 44 -75.28 -60.90 -89.60
N SER A 45 -76.37 -61.58 -89.96
CA SER A 45 -76.81 -61.75 -91.34
C SER A 45 -78.32 -61.55 -91.57
N THR A 46 -78.65 -61.07 -92.78
CA THR A 46 -79.75 -61.46 -93.69
C THR A 46 -80.99 -62.18 -93.11
N ALA A 47 -82.23 -61.92 -93.56
CA ALA A 47 -82.61 -61.63 -94.93
C ALA A 47 -83.99 -60.92 -95.05
N ASP A 48 -84.33 -60.63 -96.31
CA ASP A 48 -85.51 -59.96 -96.82
C ASP A 48 -86.75 -60.90 -96.98
N LEU A 49 -87.87 -60.32 -97.43
CA LEU A 49 -89.05 -60.95 -98.06
C LEU A 49 -89.97 -61.81 -97.16
N SER A 50 -91.30 -61.75 -97.17
CA SER A 50 -92.32 -60.91 -97.80
C SER A 50 -93.68 -61.63 -97.58
N ALA A 51 -94.74 -60.86 -97.36
CA ALA A 51 -96.13 -61.14 -97.77
C ALA A 51 -97.03 -62.14 -96.97
N ALA A 52 -98.07 -61.53 -96.36
CA ALA A 52 -99.51 -61.77 -96.61
C ALA A 52 -100.36 -62.77 -95.78
N VAL A 53 -101.38 -62.20 -95.09
CA VAL A 53 -102.84 -62.57 -95.07
C VAL A 53 -103.45 -63.50 -93.97
N GLU A 54 -104.39 -62.89 -93.19
CA GLU A 54 -105.72 -63.31 -92.60
C GLU A 54 -105.97 -64.71 -91.96
N GLY A 55 -106.79 -64.94 -90.88
CA GLY A 55 -107.51 -64.08 -89.90
C GLY A 55 -108.67 -64.82 -89.14
N GLN A 56 -108.96 -64.56 -87.82
CA GLN A 56 -110.23 -64.93 -87.09
C GLN A 56 -110.38 -64.34 -85.65
N VAL A 57 -111.52 -64.58 -84.94
CA VAL A 57 -112.06 -63.81 -83.76
C VAL A 57 -112.11 -64.61 -82.42
N VAL A 58 -111.69 -64.02 -81.27
CA VAL A 58 -111.67 -64.66 -79.92
C VAL A 58 -111.84 -63.65 -78.74
N LEU A 59 -112.48 -64.13 -77.63
CA LEU A 59 -112.52 -63.78 -76.17
C LEU A 59 -112.01 -62.40 -75.61
N PRO A 60 -112.47 -61.95 -74.41
CA PRO A 60 -112.18 -60.61 -73.88
C PRO A 60 -110.68 -60.37 -73.66
N SER A 61 -110.07 -59.62 -74.58
CA SER A 61 -108.65 -59.30 -74.56
C SER A 61 -108.34 -58.33 -73.43
N ALA A 62 -107.37 -58.69 -72.59
CA ALA A 62 -106.66 -57.72 -71.76
C ALA A 62 -106.10 -56.59 -72.66
N PRO A 63 -106.02 -55.34 -72.18
CA PRO A 63 -105.52 -54.24 -72.99
C PRO A 63 -104.09 -54.52 -73.48
N PRO A 64 -103.79 -54.12 -74.74
CA PRO A 64 -102.57 -54.52 -75.43
C PRO A 64 -101.32 -54.03 -74.69
N LEU A 65 -100.23 -54.78 -74.83
CA LEU A 65 -98.94 -54.47 -74.22
C LEU A 65 -98.48 -53.03 -74.56
N SER A 66 -98.37 -52.20 -73.53
CA SER A 66 -97.91 -50.81 -73.55
C SER A 66 -96.63 -50.64 -72.72
N HIS A 67 -95.86 -49.58 -73.00
CA HIS A 67 -94.52 -49.39 -72.41
C HIS A 67 -94.55 -49.20 -70.89
N ASP A 68 -95.53 -48.45 -70.38
CA ASP A 68 -95.67 -48.17 -68.96
C ASP A 68 -95.95 -49.44 -68.13
N ALA A 69 -96.51 -50.49 -68.74
CA ALA A 69 -96.80 -51.77 -68.07
C ALA A 69 -95.57 -52.68 -67.89
N LEU A 70 -94.41 -52.31 -68.46
CA LEU A 70 -93.15 -53.08 -68.40
C LEU A 70 -91.93 -52.27 -67.93
N ALA A 71 -92.06 -50.96 -67.76
CA ALA A 71 -90.93 -50.04 -67.54
C ALA A 71 -90.84 -49.42 -66.13
N GLY A 72 -91.64 -49.90 -65.17
CA GLY A 72 -91.55 -49.49 -63.77
C GLY A 72 -90.47 -50.28 -63.00
N ASP A 73 -89.76 -49.63 -62.09
CA ASP A 73 -88.61 -50.19 -61.37
C ASP A 73 -88.94 -51.42 -60.48
N ASP A 74 -90.19 -51.53 -59.99
CA ASP A 74 -90.66 -52.59 -59.09
C ASP A 74 -91.45 -53.73 -59.81
N PHE A 75 -91.11 -54.06 -61.07
CA PHE A 75 -91.84 -55.05 -61.86
C PHE A 75 -91.70 -56.52 -61.36
N ASP A 76 -92.80 -57.14 -60.94
CA ASP A 76 -92.91 -58.59 -60.70
C ASP A 76 -93.63 -59.33 -61.85
N ALA A 77 -92.93 -60.28 -62.47
CA ALA A 77 -93.47 -61.15 -63.51
C ALA A 77 -94.64 -62.03 -63.03
N SER A 78 -94.72 -62.33 -61.73
CA SER A 78 -95.72 -63.21 -61.13
C SER A 78 -97.12 -62.59 -61.18
N GLU A 79 -97.23 -61.30 -60.83
CA GLU A 79 -98.49 -60.56 -60.86
C GLU A 79 -98.94 -60.26 -62.30
N PHE A 80 -97.99 -59.92 -63.19
CA PHE A 80 -98.24 -59.70 -64.62
C PHE A 80 -98.89 -60.91 -65.32
N LEU A 81 -98.50 -62.14 -64.93
CA LEU A 81 -99.07 -63.39 -65.46
C LEU A 81 -100.47 -63.68 -64.90
N LEU A 82 -100.71 -63.43 -63.60
CA LEU A 82 -102.02 -63.64 -62.96
C LEU A 82 -103.13 -62.81 -63.62
N ALA A 83 -102.83 -61.56 -64.00
CA ALA A 83 -103.78 -60.66 -64.67
C ALA A 83 -104.24 -61.15 -66.05
N ARG A 84 -103.41 -61.94 -66.75
CA ARG A 84 -103.66 -62.44 -68.12
C ARG A 84 -103.94 -63.95 -68.19
N ARG A 85 -104.38 -64.54 -67.06
CA ARG A 85 -104.85 -65.93 -66.89
C ARG A 85 -105.66 -66.54 -68.05
N HIS A 86 -106.47 -65.72 -68.73
CA HIS A 86 -107.41 -66.16 -69.76
C HIS A 86 -106.81 -66.17 -71.17
N THR A 87 -105.65 -65.54 -71.36
CA THR A 87 -104.91 -65.53 -72.62
C THR A 87 -104.08 -66.80 -72.72
N PRO A 88 -104.24 -67.64 -73.76
CA PRO A 88 -103.39 -68.81 -73.92
C PRO A 88 -101.92 -68.39 -74.07
N LEU A 89 -101.01 -69.13 -73.43
CA LEU A 89 -99.61 -68.74 -73.25
C LEU A 89 -98.85 -68.50 -74.56
N ASP A 90 -99.28 -69.11 -75.67
CA ASP A 90 -98.73 -68.86 -77.00
C ASP A 90 -99.11 -67.50 -77.57
N ASP A 91 -100.36 -67.07 -77.40
CA ASP A 91 -100.81 -65.73 -77.79
C ASP A 91 -100.09 -64.67 -76.97
N LEU A 92 -99.98 -64.85 -75.64
CA LEU A 92 -99.21 -63.95 -74.78
C LEU A 92 -97.72 -63.87 -75.18
N ARG A 93 -97.12 -65.01 -75.56
CA ARG A 93 -95.74 -65.09 -76.05
C ARG A 93 -95.58 -64.41 -77.41
N SER A 94 -96.59 -64.50 -78.28
CA SER A 94 -96.63 -63.78 -79.56
C SER A 94 -96.77 -62.28 -79.34
N GLU A 95 -97.60 -61.85 -78.39
CA GLU A 95 -97.86 -60.44 -78.06
C GLU A 95 -96.63 -59.79 -77.43
N LEU A 96 -95.96 -60.47 -76.49
CA LEU A 96 -94.68 -60.04 -75.91
C LEU A 96 -93.56 -59.95 -76.95
N ARG A 97 -93.49 -60.88 -77.91
CA ARG A 97 -92.54 -60.82 -79.02
C ARG A 97 -92.89 -59.72 -80.04
N GLY A 98 -94.17 -59.49 -80.27
CA GLY A 98 -94.68 -58.36 -81.05
C GLY A 98 -94.26 -57.04 -80.42
N TYR A 99 -94.50 -56.89 -79.12
CA TYR A 99 -94.08 -55.71 -78.35
C TYR A 99 -92.55 -55.49 -78.40
N LEU A 100 -91.76 -56.55 -78.19
CA LEU A 100 -90.29 -56.51 -78.32
C LEU A 100 -89.82 -56.18 -79.75
N SER A 101 -90.60 -56.57 -80.77
CA SER A 101 -90.38 -56.16 -82.16
C SER A 101 -90.64 -54.67 -82.35
N THR A 102 -91.76 -54.13 -81.88
CA THR A 102 -92.09 -52.69 -81.96
C THR A 102 -91.06 -51.84 -81.23
N LEU A 103 -90.57 -52.32 -80.08
CA LEU A 103 -89.54 -51.65 -79.30
C LEU A 103 -88.17 -51.69 -80.01
N ARG A 104 -87.87 -52.78 -80.75
CA ARG A 104 -86.70 -52.85 -81.64
C ARG A 104 -86.78 -51.89 -82.82
N THR A 105 -87.91 -51.75 -83.50
CA THR A 105 -88.06 -50.77 -84.59
C THR A 105 -88.04 -49.34 -84.08
N SER A 106 -88.62 -49.07 -82.91
CA SER A 106 -88.52 -47.76 -82.25
C SER A 106 -87.06 -47.41 -81.88
N LEU A 107 -86.31 -48.37 -81.35
CA LEU A 107 -84.87 -48.22 -81.08
C LEU A 107 -84.07 -47.91 -82.36
N VAL A 108 -84.37 -48.55 -83.49
CA VAL A 108 -83.74 -48.25 -84.79
C VAL A 108 -84.09 -46.85 -85.30
N GLY A 109 -85.31 -46.37 -85.06
CA GLY A 109 -85.71 -44.99 -85.36
C GLY A 109 -84.87 -43.96 -84.61
N VAL A 110 -84.79 -44.09 -83.28
CA VAL A 110 -84.01 -43.19 -82.41
C VAL A 110 -82.52 -43.24 -82.75
N ILE A 111 -81.97 -44.43 -83.02
CA ILE A 111 -80.56 -44.58 -83.44
C ILE A 111 -80.29 -43.86 -84.77
N ASN A 112 -81.22 -43.87 -85.72
CA ASN A 112 -81.02 -43.25 -87.03
C ASN A 112 -81.08 -41.72 -87.01
N GLU A 113 -81.94 -41.10 -86.20
CA GLU A 113 -82.02 -39.62 -86.12
C GLU A 113 -80.77 -39.01 -85.45
N GLU A 114 -80.24 -39.64 -84.40
CA GLU A 114 -79.00 -39.17 -83.77
C GLU A 114 -77.71 -39.60 -84.52
N TYR A 115 -77.83 -40.49 -85.52
CA TYR A 115 -76.67 -41.03 -86.24
C TYR A 115 -75.90 -39.95 -87.00
N GLU A 116 -76.58 -39.03 -87.71
CA GLU A 116 -75.88 -37.95 -88.44
C GLU A 116 -75.17 -36.97 -87.51
N ALA A 117 -75.78 -36.60 -86.38
CA ALA A 117 -75.16 -35.71 -85.40
C ALA A 117 -73.91 -36.35 -84.76
N PHE A 118 -73.98 -37.64 -84.41
CA PHE A 118 -72.86 -38.39 -83.85
C PHE A 118 -71.76 -38.67 -84.89
N ILE A 119 -72.12 -38.95 -86.14
CA ILE A 119 -71.16 -39.04 -87.26
C ILE A 119 -70.50 -37.68 -87.51
N GLY A 120 -71.25 -36.58 -87.53
CA GLY A 120 -70.71 -35.23 -87.71
C GLY A 120 -69.65 -34.86 -86.66
N LEU A 121 -69.93 -35.12 -85.38
CA LEU A 121 -68.97 -34.87 -84.29
C LEU A 121 -67.77 -35.85 -84.34
N SER A 122 -68.01 -37.14 -84.62
CA SER A 122 -66.96 -38.16 -84.59
C SER A 122 -66.06 -38.19 -85.83
N LEU A 123 -66.53 -37.79 -87.02
CA LEU A 123 -65.68 -37.50 -88.18
C LEU A 123 -64.94 -36.16 -87.99
N GLY A 124 -65.63 -35.13 -87.49
CA GLY A 124 -65.05 -33.82 -87.22
C GLY A 124 -63.82 -33.89 -86.30
N LEU A 125 -63.90 -34.72 -85.26
CA LEU A 125 -62.79 -34.95 -84.32
C LEU A 125 -61.70 -35.94 -84.81
N LYS A 126 -61.92 -36.68 -85.91
CA LYS A 126 -60.99 -37.73 -86.38
C LYS A 126 -60.31 -37.47 -87.73
N HIS A 127 -60.74 -36.50 -88.51
CA HIS A 127 -60.04 -36.08 -89.72
C HIS A 127 -59.34 -34.72 -89.55
N ALA A 128 -58.45 -34.41 -90.50
CA ALA A 128 -57.44 -33.35 -90.39
C ALA A 128 -57.98 -31.95 -90.02
N ALA A 129 -59.28 -31.65 -90.15
CA ALA A 129 -59.83 -30.33 -89.86
C ALA A 129 -59.63 -29.86 -88.40
N VAL A 130 -59.74 -30.74 -87.39
CA VAL A 130 -59.51 -30.35 -85.99
C VAL A 130 -58.02 -30.24 -85.67
N SER A 131 -57.16 -31.13 -86.15
CA SER A 131 -55.71 -31.00 -85.98
C SER A 131 -55.12 -29.84 -86.79
N GLN A 132 -55.72 -29.49 -87.93
CA GLN A 132 -55.38 -28.30 -88.73
C GLN A 132 -55.92 -27.03 -88.07
N SER A 133 -57.12 -27.05 -87.46
CA SER A 133 -57.63 -25.95 -86.63
C SER A 133 -56.77 -25.73 -85.39
N LEU A 134 -56.39 -26.80 -84.69
CA LEU A 134 -55.49 -26.77 -83.54
C LEU A 134 -54.05 -26.42 -83.93
N ALA A 135 -53.62 -26.67 -85.16
CA ALA A 135 -52.36 -26.15 -85.72
C ALA A 135 -52.46 -24.69 -86.17
N THR A 136 -53.66 -24.20 -86.50
CA THR A 136 -53.93 -22.77 -86.70
C THR A 136 -54.21 -22.01 -85.41
N ILE A 137 -54.25 -22.61 -84.21
CA ILE A 137 -54.29 -21.89 -82.92
C ILE A 137 -52.90 -21.35 -82.51
N PRO A 138 -51.79 -22.10 -82.64
CA PRO A 138 -50.44 -21.59 -82.43
C PRO A 138 -50.12 -20.35 -83.25
N ARG A 139 -50.65 -20.17 -84.47
CA ARG A 139 -50.37 -18.97 -85.26
C ARG A 139 -50.92 -17.68 -84.62
N PRO A 140 -52.23 -17.52 -84.35
CA PRO A 140 -52.79 -16.40 -83.61
C PRO A 140 -52.25 -16.30 -82.18
N VAL A 141 -52.03 -17.40 -81.47
CA VAL A 141 -51.49 -17.35 -80.10
C VAL A 141 -50.02 -16.88 -80.11
N LEU A 142 -49.20 -17.28 -81.08
CA LEU A 142 -47.84 -16.75 -81.27
C LEU A 142 -47.84 -15.36 -81.90
N SER A 143 -48.87 -14.98 -82.66
CA SER A 143 -49.06 -13.62 -83.19
C SER A 143 -49.41 -12.67 -82.06
N ILE A 144 -50.41 -13.00 -81.23
CA ILE A 144 -50.77 -12.27 -80.01
C ILE A 144 -49.60 -12.27 -79.03
N ARG A 145 -48.88 -13.39 -78.85
CA ARG A 145 -47.65 -13.37 -78.04
C ARG A 145 -46.58 -12.47 -78.66
N GLY A 146 -46.46 -12.44 -79.99
CA GLY A 146 -45.56 -11.55 -80.72
C GLY A 146 -45.95 -10.08 -80.58
N GLU A 147 -47.23 -9.75 -80.65
CA GLU A 147 -47.80 -8.41 -80.45
C GLU A 147 -47.69 -7.97 -78.99
N VAL A 148 -47.95 -8.86 -78.03
CA VAL A 148 -47.77 -8.60 -76.59
C VAL A 148 -46.30 -8.47 -76.22
N MET A 149 -45.41 -9.27 -76.81
CA MET A 149 -43.96 -9.05 -76.68
C MET A 149 -43.55 -7.73 -77.32
N ARG A 150 -44.00 -7.42 -78.54
CA ARG A 150 -43.74 -6.14 -79.22
C ARG A 150 -44.22 -4.94 -78.40
N VAL A 151 -45.41 -5.02 -77.78
CA VAL A 151 -45.95 -3.98 -76.89
C VAL A 151 -45.21 -3.94 -75.55
N LYS A 152 -44.76 -5.09 -75.03
CA LYS A 152 -43.90 -5.15 -73.84
C LYS A 152 -42.54 -4.50 -74.12
N ASP A 153 -41.94 -4.79 -75.27
CA ASP A 153 -40.66 -4.25 -75.70
C ASP A 153 -40.81 -2.74 -75.98
N GLU A 154 -41.87 -2.29 -76.65
CA GLU A 154 -42.24 -0.86 -76.78
C GLU A 154 -42.46 -0.18 -75.41
N LEU A 155 -43.03 -0.86 -74.41
CA LEU A 155 -43.19 -0.34 -73.04
C LEU A 155 -41.89 -0.33 -72.25
N GLU A 156 -40.97 -1.27 -72.50
CA GLU A 156 -39.63 -1.28 -71.92
C GLU A 156 -38.75 -0.18 -72.55
N ASP A 157 -38.87 0.05 -73.86
CA ASP A 157 -38.26 1.17 -74.58
C ASP A 157 -38.81 2.52 -74.06
N MET A 158 -40.13 2.70 -74.01
CA MET A 158 -40.75 3.91 -73.44
C MET A 158 -40.39 4.12 -71.97
N ARG A 159 -40.24 3.05 -71.19
CA ARG A 159 -39.76 3.13 -69.79
C ARG A 159 -38.31 3.57 -69.74
N SER A 160 -37.45 3.04 -70.61
CA SER A 160 -36.03 3.38 -70.73
C SER A 160 -35.85 4.86 -71.12
N GLU A 161 -36.59 5.32 -72.13
CA GLU A 161 -36.65 6.72 -72.56
C GLU A 161 -37.14 7.62 -71.43
N MET A 162 -38.23 7.24 -70.73
CA MET A 162 -38.73 7.99 -69.57
C MET A 162 -37.70 8.07 -68.43
N SER A 163 -36.94 7.00 -68.14
CA SER A 163 -35.84 7.08 -67.16
C SER A 163 -34.74 8.03 -67.62
N SER A 164 -34.32 7.97 -68.89
CA SER A 164 -33.32 8.90 -69.44
C SER A 164 -33.76 10.35 -69.28
N VAL A 165 -35.00 10.68 -69.64
CA VAL A 165 -35.56 12.03 -69.49
C VAL A 165 -35.72 12.45 -68.02
N LEU A 166 -36.00 11.51 -67.10
CA LEU A 166 -36.07 11.81 -65.67
C LEU A 166 -34.68 12.08 -65.06
N ASP A 167 -33.65 11.37 -65.51
CA ASP A 167 -32.25 11.57 -65.12
C ASP A 167 -31.70 12.88 -65.70
N GLU A 168 -31.90 13.17 -66.99
CA GLU A 168 -31.62 14.51 -67.57
C GLU A 168 -32.32 15.63 -66.79
N ARG A 169 -33.60 15.44 -66.46
CA ARG A 169 -34.36 16.41 -65.66
C ARG A 169 -33.82 16.52 -64.23
N LYS A 170 -33.17 15.51 -63.69
CA LYS A 170 -32.51 15.55 -62.38
C LYS A 170 -31.22 16.36 -62.47
N GLU A 171 -30.36 16.08 -63.44
CA GLU A 171 -29.12 16.83 -63.70
C GLU A 171 -29.40 18.33 -63.91
N VAL A 172 -30.39 18.67 -64.75
CA VAL A 172 -30.80 20.08 -64.98
C VAL A 172 -31.31 20.75 -63.70
N ARG A 173 -31.97 20.01 -62.80
CA ARG A 173 -32.40 20.55 -61.49
C ARG A 173 -31.22 20.80 -60.56
N GLU A 174 -30.25 19.89 -60.51
CA GLU A 174 -29.04 20.01 -59.68
C GLU A 174 -28.17 21.18 -60.17
N MET A 175 -27.96 21.30 -61.49
CA MET A 175 -27.25 22.42 -62.11
C MET A 175 -27.95 23.76 -61.83
N LYS A 176 -29.29 23.83 -61.96
CA LYS A 176 -30.07 25.03 -61.63
C LYS A 176 -30.00 25.40 -60.14
N ALA A 177 -29.94 24.40 -59.25
CA ALA A 177 -29.79 24.61 -57.81
C ALA A 177 -28.36 25.03 -57.43
N MET A 178 -27.34 24.65 -58.21
CA MET A 178 -25.97 25.13 -58.07
C MET A 178 -25.85 26.59 -58.55
N MET A 179 -26.37 26.92 -59.74
CA MET A 179 -26.32 28.29 -60.28
C MET A 179 -26.96 29.31 -59.34
N ARG A 180 -28.11 28.97 -58.72
CA ARG A 180 -28.77 29.83 -57.71
C ARG A 180 -27.92 30.05 -56.45
N ARG A 181 -27.13 29.07 -56.02
CA ARG A 181 -26.21 29.21 -54.89
C ARG A 181 -25.04 30.13 -55.24
N LEU A 182 -24.50 30.03 -56.45
CA LEU A 182 -23.44 30.93 -56.92
C LEU A 182 -23.92 32.39 -57.00
N LEU A 183 -25.12 32.63 -57.55
CA LEU A 183 -25.71 33.98 -57.58
C LEU A 183 -25.91 34.55 -56.17
N ALA A 184 -26.49 33.77 -55.25
CA ALA A 184 -26.67 34.19 -53.86
C ALA A 184 -25.34 34.45 -53.12
N THR A 185 -24.26 33.76 -53.51
CA THR A 185 -22.91 33.98 -52.97
C THR A 185 -22.36 35.34 -53.42
N GLU A 186 -22.52 35.68 -54.70
CA GLU A 186 -22.13 36.98 -55.25
C GLU A 186 -22.95 38.13 -54.64
N GLU A 187 -24.28 37.99 -54.55
CA GLU A 187 -25.16 38.95 -53.89
C GLU A 187 -24.76 39.17 -52.40
N ALA A 188 -24.33 38.11 -51.71
CA ALA A 188 -23.84 38.21 -50.33
C ALA A 188 -22.50 38.96 -50.24
N VAL A 189 -21.55 38.71 -51.16
CA VAL A 189 -20.28 39.44 -51.25
C VAL A 189 -20.54 40.93 -51.52
N ASP A 190 -21.39 41.25 -52.50
CA ASP A 190 -21.79 42.63 -52.82
C ASP A 190 -22.43 43.34 -51.63
N LYS A 191 -23.30 42.64 -50.89
CA LYS A 191 -23.98 43.16 -49.70
C LYS A 191 -23.00 43.49 -48.58
N VAL A 192 -22.06 42.60 -48.27
CA VAL A 192 -21.06 42.85 -47.20
C VAL A 192 -20.06 43.93 -47.64
N GLU A 193 -19.56 43.89 -48.89
CA GLU A 193 -18.69 44.93 -49.44
C GLU A 193 -19.38 46.31 -49.46
N GLY A 194 -20.68 46.37 -49.75
CA GLY A 194 -21.49 47.58 -49.69
C GLY A 194 -21.72 48.12 -48.28
N LEU A 195 -21.85 47.25 -47.26
CA LEU A 195 -22.01 47.66 -45.86
C LEU A 195 -20.70 48.12 -45.21
N LEU A 196 -19.56 47.62 -45.70
CA LEU A 196 -18.23 47.90 -45.16
C LEU A 196 -17.68 49.26 -45.62
N LYS A 197 -18.13 49.77 -46.77
CA LYS A 197 -17.72 51.11 -47.28
C LYS A 197 -17.96 52.20 -46.22
N PRO A 198 -17.01 53.12 -46.01
CA PRO A 198 -17.19 54.23 -45.07
C PRO A 198 -18.34 55.12 -45.54
N ALA A 199 -18.96 55.85 -44.60
CA ALA A 199 -20.15 56.69 -44.83
C ALA A 199 -19.89 57.98 -45.64
N GLY A 200 -18.93 57.95 -46.56
CA GLY A 200 -18.74 58.94 -47.61
C GLY A 200 -19.39 58.46 -48.90
N ASP A 201 -20.39 59.21 -49.37
CA ASP A 201 -20.93 59.18 -50.73
C ASP A 201 -21.92 58.04 -51.12
N ALA A 202 -22.83 57.65 -50.20
CA ALA A 202 -24.00 56.84 -50.55
C ALA A 202 -25.29 57.28 -49.82
N ASP A 203 -26.29 57.66 -50.61
CA ASP A 203 -27.72 57.86 -50.33
C ASP A 203 -28.21 58.28 -48.92
N LYS A 204 -28.80 59.48 -48.85
CA LYS A 204 -29.44 60.04 -47.65
C LYS A 204 -30.58 59.20 -47.07
N SER A 205 -31.12 58.23 -47.82
CA SER A 205 -32.15 57.30 -47.36
C SER A 205 -31.61 56.20 -46.43
N ARG A 206 -30.38 55.71 -46.65
CA ARG A 206 -29.72 54.72 -45.76
C ARG A 206 -29.15 55.34 -44.49
N SER A 207 -28.90 56.66 -44.50
CA SER A 207 -28.31 57.38 -43.36
C SER A 207 -29.17 57.36 -42.08
N LEU A 208 -30.49 57.13 -42.19
CA LEU A 208 -31.39 57.22 -41.03
C LEU A 208 -31.31 55.99 -40.10
N ASP A 209 -31.16 54.78 -40.67
CA ASP A 209 -31.06 53.52 -39.90
C ASP A 209 -29.68 53.30 -39.27
N LEU A 210 -28.63 53.94 -39.82
CA LEU A 210 -27.27 53.86 -39.28
C LEU A 210 -27.01 54.86 -38.14
N ALA A 211 -27.75 55.97 -38.05
CA ALA A 211 -27.52 57.03 -37.06
C ALA A 211 -27.90 56.67 -35.61
N ILE A 212 -28.63 55.57 -35.40
CA ILE A 212 -29.20 55.18 -34.09
C ILE A 212 -28.35 54.09 -33.39
N ASN A 213 -27.38 53.50 -34.08
CA ASN A 213 -26.66 52.33 -33.61
C ASN A 213 -25.20 52.65 -33.22
N SER A 214 -24.81 52.27 -31.99
CA SER A 214 -23.40 52.25 -31.55
C SER A 214 -22.51 51.55 -32.59
N PRO A 215 -21.26 51.99 -32.80
CA PRO A 215 -20.36 51.38 -33.78
C PRO A 215 -20.14 49.88 -33.55
N ALA A 216 -20.21 49.42 -32.29
CA ALA A 216 -20.18 47.99 -31.96
C ALA A 216 -21.39 47.23 -32.53
N LYS A 217 -22.60 47.79 -32.43
CA LYS A 217 -23.83 47.20 -33.01
C LYS A 217 -23.82 47.24 -34.54
N ARG A 218 -23.21 48.26 -35.16
CA ARG A 218 -22.98 48.30 -36.62
C ARG A 218 -22.09 47.14 -37.06
N LEU A 219 -20.94 46.94 -36.41
CA LEU A 219 -20.03 45.85 -36.76
C LEU A 219 -20.59 44.46 -36.40
N GLU A 220 -21.40 44.32 -35.35
CA GLU A 220 -22.15 43.09 -35.05
C GLU A 220 -23.09 42.68 -36.19
N ARG A 221 -23.81 43.64 -36.78
CA ARG A 221 -24.65 43.39 -37.96
C ARG A 221 -23.84 43.04 -39.21
N ILE A 222 -22.68 43.68 -39.42
CA ILE A 222 -21.82 43.37 -40.56
C ILE A 222 -21.18 41.99 -40.40
N ALA A 223 -20.78 41.62 -39.19
CA ALA A 223 -20.26 40.29 -38.86
C ALA A 223 -21.29 39.18 -39.13
N SER A 224 -22.57 39.36 -38.79
CA SER A 224 -23.59 38.33 -39.06
C SER A 224 -23.86 38.12 -40.55
N GLU A 225 -23.86 39.19 -41.35
CA GLU A 225 -23.97 39.13 -42.82
C GLU A 225 -22.71 38.51 -43.45
N TYR A 226 -21.53 38.78 -42.88
CA TYR A 226 -20.26 38.15 -43.27
C TYR A 226 -20.22 36.65 -42.96
N THR A 227 -20.72 36.20 -41.80
CA THR A 227 -20.83 34.76 -41.50
C THR A 227 -21.81 34.07 -42.45
N HIS A 228 -22.91 34.73 -42.83
CA HIS A 228 -23.83 34.21 -43.84
C HIS A 228 -23.18 34.12 -45.24
N MET A 229 -22.37 35.11 -45.63
CA MET A 229 -21.54 35.06 -46.84
C MET A 229 -20.57 33.87 -46.81
N LEU A 230 -19.82 33.66 -45.72
CA LEU A 230 -18.91 32.52 -45.59
C LEU A 230 -19.63 31.17 -45.71
N TYR A 231 -20.79 31.02 -45.08
CA TYR A 231 -21.61 29.80 -45.19
C TYR A 231 -22.05 29.51 -46.64
N LEU A 232 -22.40 30.54 -47.41
CA LEU A 232 -22.75 30.38 -48.83
C LEU A 232 -21.53 30.01 -49.68
N VAL A 233 -20.36 30.61 -49.42
CA VAL A 233 -19.08 30.27 -50.07
C VAL A 233 -18.69 28.82 -49.79
N GLU A 234 -18.72 28.38 -48.53
CA GLU A 234 -18.42 27.00 -48.14
C GLU A 234 -19.35 25.99 -48.82
N ARG A 235 -20.66 26.31 -48.87
CA ARG A 235 -21.69 25.47 -49.52
C ARG A 235 -21.69 25.53 -51.06
N ALA A 236 -20.95 26.48 -51.65
CA ALA A 236 -20.69 26.54 -53.08
C ALA A 236 -19.50 25.64 -53.50
N GLY A 237 -18.55 25.40 -52.59
CA GLY A 237 -17.39 24.54 -52.82
C GLY A 237 -16.31 25.15 -53.72
N ASP A 238 -15.28 24.36 -54.03
CA ASP A 238 -14.11 24.82 -54.79
C ASP A 238 -14.38 24.84 -56.31
N LEU A 239 -15.22 25.79 -56.74
CA LEU A 239 -15.52 26.05 -58.15
C LEU A 239 -14.69 27.23 -58.66
N PRO A 240 -14.29 27.26 -59.95
CA PRO A 240 -13.52 28.38 -60.53
C PRO A 240 -14.20 29.76 -60.38
N TYR A 241 -15.54 29.79 -60.28
CA TYR A 241 -16.30 31.01 -59.99
C TYR A 241 -16.06 31.53 -58.56
N VAL A 242 -16.01 30.63 -57.58
CA VAL A 242 -15.74 30.95 -56.17
C VAL A 242 -14.28 31.40 -56.03
N GLN A 243 -13.35 30.75 -56.72
CA GLN A 243 -11.95 31.19 -56.80
C GLN A 243 -11.80 32.60 -57.38
N ALA A 244 -12.62 32.98 -58.37
CA ALA A 244 -12.64 34.35 -58.91
C ALA A 244 -13.22 35.39 -57.92
N LEU A 245 -14.11 34.98 -57.01
CA LEU A 245 -14.64 35.81 -55.93
C LEU A 245 -13.69 35.90 -54.71
N GLN A 246 -12.79 34.93 -54.52
CA GLN A 246 -11.87 34.86 -53.37
C GLN A 246 -11.10 36.17 -53.11
N PRO A 247 -10.49 36.86 -54.10
CA PRO A 247 -9.80 38.12 -53.85
C PRO A 247 -10.71 39.27 -53.38
N ARG A 248 -12.03 39.19 -53.61
CA ARG A 248 -13.01 40.13 -53.05
C ARG A 248 -13.30 39.78 -51.59
N ILE A 249 -13.53 38.50 -51.31
CA ILE A 249 -13.75 37.94 -49.97
C ILE A 249 -12.56 38.29 -49.06
N ASP A 250 -11.32 38.05 -49.50
CA ASP A 250 -10.12 38.35 -48.73
C ASP A 250 -9.99 39.83 -48.35
N ARG A 251 -10.36 40.75 -49.26
CA ARG A 251 -10.40 42.20 -48.98
C ARG A 251 -11.45 42.54 -47.94
N VAL A 252 -12.67 42.00 -48.08
CA VAL A 252 -13.76 42.18 -47.12
C VAL A 252 -13.38 41.63 -45.74
N THR A 253 -12.82 40.42 -45.68
CA THR A 253 -12.30 39.80 -44.45
C THR A 253 -11.23 40.65 -43.78
N THR A 254 -10.27 41.18 -44.55
CA THR A 254 -9.17 41.99 -44.02
C THR A 254 -9.66 43.33 -43.49
N ALA A 255 -10.53 44.01 -44.22
CA ALA A 255 -11.10 45.29 -43.80
C ALA A 255 -12.06 45.13 -42.59
N LEU A 256 -12.87 44.07 -42.52
CA LEU A 256 -13.70 43.79 -41.34
C LEU A 256 -12.84 43.51 -40.10
N ARG A 257 -11.75 42.75 -40.23
CA ARG A 257 -10.78 42.51 -39.14
C ARG A 257 -10.12 43.82 -38.68
N PHE A 258 -9.76 44.70 -39.62
CA PHE A 258 -9.19 46.01 -39.31
C PHE A 258 -10.18 46.91 -38.57
N ASP A 259 -11.41 47.05 -39.07
CA ASP A 259 -12.47 47.86 -38.45
C ASP A 259 -12.81 47.36 -37.03
N LEU A 260 -12.94 46.04 -36.85
CA LEU A 260 -13.16 45.42 -35.53
C LEU A 260 -11.98 45.68 -34.59
N SER A 261 -10.74 45.56 -35.07
CA SER A 261 -9.54 45.83 -34.26
C SER A 261 -9.44 47.31 -33.88
N SER A 262 -9.77 48.22 -34.81
CA SER A 262 -9.80 49.66 -34.56
C SER A 262 -10.91 50.04 -33.58
N LEU A 263 -12.08 49.40 -33.67
CA LEU A 263 -13.16 49.58 -32.69
C LEU A 263 -12.71 49.12 -31.29
N LEU A 264 -12.13 47.93 -31.19
CA LEU A 264 -11.63 47.41 -29.90
C LEU A 264 -10.56 48.35 -29.32
N SER A 265 -9.60 48.79 -30.15
CA SER A 265 -8.57 49.76 -29.74
C SER A 265 -9.20 51.06 -29.20
N ALA A 266 -10.25 51.57 -29.86
CA ALA A 266 -10.97 52.79 -29.44
C ALA A 266 -11.78 52.59 -28.15
N ILE A 267 -12.40 51.42 -27.95
CA ILE A 267 -13.10 51.07 -26.70
C ILE A 267 -12.08 50.99 -25.56
N LEU A 268 -10.96 50.28 -25.75
CA LEU A 268 -9.90 50.10 -24.74
C LEU A 268 -9.20 51.40 -24.35
N ALA A 269 -9.17 52.41 -25.23
CA ALA A 269 -8.70 53.76 -24.92
C ALA A 269 -9.70 54.60 -24.10
N GLY A 270 -10.96 54.15 -23.97
CA GLY A 270 -11.98 54.76 -23.13
C GLY A 270 -11.83 54.39 -21.65
N SER A 271 -12.45 55.17 -20.76
CA SER A 271 -12.40 54.88 -19.32
C SER A 271 -13.32 53.69 -18.96
N PRO A 272 -12.83 52.68 -18.21
CA PRO A 272 -13.64 51.54 -17.75
C PRO A 272 -14.75 51.94 -16.75
N ALA A 273 -14.74 53.17 -16.23
CA ALA A 273 -15.80 53.74 -15.41
C ALA A 273 -16.98 54.32 -16.22
N ALA A 274 -16.87 54.43 -17.55
CA ALA A 274 -17.96 54.93 -18.38
C ALA A 274 -19.10 53.90 -18.48
N PRO A 275 -20.39 54.31 -18.35
CA PRO A 275 -21.51 53.36 -18.30
C PRO A 275 -21.68 52.55 -19.57
N THR A 276 -21.32 53.10 -20.74
CA THR A 276 -21.38 52.40 -22.04
C THR A 276 -20.22 51.44 -22.27
N TYR A 277 -19.09 51.58 -21.56
CA TYR A 277 -17.87 50.80 -21.81
C TYR A 277 -18.12 49.29 -21.73
N ARG A 278 -18.80 48.83 -20.67
CA ARG A 278 -19.10 47.40 -20.47
C ARG A 278 -20.02 46.85 -21.56
N GLU A 279 -21.00 47.63 -22.03
CA GLU A 279 -21.92 47.21 -23.09
C GLU A 279 -21.22 47.11 -24.44
N GLU A 280 -20.50 48.16 -24.85
CA GLU A 280 -19.79 48.19 -26.14
C GLU A 280 -18.67 47.15 -26.20
N LEU A 281 -17.93 46.96 -25.10
CA LEU A 281 -16.95 45.90 -24.94
C LEU A 281 -17.59 44.51 -25.05
N THR A 282 -18.74 44.29 -24.40
CA THR A 282 -19.44 42.99 -24.46
C THR A 282 -19.92 42.68 -25.88
N THR A 283 -20.48 43.65 -26.60
CA THR A 283 -20.84 43.48 -28.01
C THR A 283 -19.60 43.22 -28.86
N ALA A 284 -18.54 44.03 -28.74
CA ALA A 284 -17.30 43.84 -29.50
C ALA A 284 -16.71 42.43 -29.28
N LEU A 285 -16.45 42.03 -28.03
CA LEU A 285 -15.88 40.72 -27.72
C LEU A 285 -16.77 39.55 -28.16
N ARG A 286 -18.11 39.69 -28.08
CA ARG A 286 -19.03 38.68 -28.65
C ARG A 286 -18.87 38.54 -30.16
N THR A 287 -18.68 39.64 -30.90
CA THR A 287 -18.47 39.60 -32.36
C THR A 287 -17.12 39.00 -32.75
N PHE A 288 -16.06 39.24 -31.97
CA PHE A 288 -14.79 38.55 -32.20
C PHE A 288 -14.91 37.05 -31.91
N LEU A 289 -15.65 36.66 -30.87
CA LEU A 289 -15.88 35.26 -30.52
C LEU A 289 -16.69 34.52 -31.60
N SER A 290 -17.76 35.13 -32.12
CA SER A 290 -18.57 34.51 -33.19
C SER A 290 -17.85 34.38 -34.53
N LEU A 291 -16.79 35.17 -34.75
CA LEU A 291 -15.89 35.08 -35.91
C LEU A 291 -14.64 34.21 -35.66
N GLY A 292 -14.49 33.63 -34.47
CA GLY A 292 -13.32 32.81 -34.09
C GLY A 292 -12.00 33.60 -33.96
N LEU A 293 -12.05 34.92 -33.82
CA LEU A 293 -10.89 35.81 -33.90
C LEU A 293 -10.22 36.04 -32.52
N ILE A 294 -10.12 34.98 -31.71
CA ILE A 294 -9.67 35.02 -30.31
C ILE A 294 -8.25 35.62 -30.19
N SER A 295 -7.28 35.10 -30.94
CA SER A 295 -5.89 35.56 -30.89
C SER A 295 -5.69 37.01 -31.33
N GLN A 296 -6.60 37.58 -32.14
CA GLN A 296 -6.54 38.98 -32.56
C GLN A 296 -6.96 39.91 -31.41
N VAL A 297 -7.99 39.54 -30.66
CA VAL A 297 -8.38 40.25 -29.42
C VAL A 297 -7.25 40.22 -28.42
N GLU A 298 -6.66 39.04 -28.19
CA GLU A 298 -5.56 38.87 -27.24
C GLU A 298 -4.35 39.75 -27.59
N GLU A 299 -3.93 39.82 -28.86
CA GLU A 299 -2.83 40.70 -29.28
C GLU A 299 -3.18 42.20 -29.22
N VAL A 300 -4.42 42.60 -29.53
CA VAL A 300 -4.86 44.01 -29.38
C VAL A 300 -4.83 44.42 -27.90
N MET A 301 -5.35 43.60 -26.99
CA MET A 301 -5.27 43.84 -25.54
C MET A 301 -3.82 43.86 -25.05
N ARG A 302 -2.97 42.95 -25.54
CA ARG A 302 -1.54 42.89 -25.24
C ARG A 302 -0.84 44.18 -25.65
N ARG A 303 -1.13 44.68 -26.86
CA ARG A 303 -0.53 45.88 -27.47
C ARG A 303 -0.97 47.18 -26.79
N ASP A 304 -2.27 47.34 -26.53
CA ASP A 304 -2.85 48.65 -26.18
C ASP A 304 -3.02 48.87 -24.68
N VAL A 305 -3.17 47.79 -23.88
CA VAL A 305 -3.43 47.89 -22.44
C VAL A 305 -2.23 47.38 -21.64
N VAL A 306 -1.76 46.17 -21.91
CA VAL A 306 -0.79 45.49 -21.03
C VAL A 306 0.65 45.96 -21.29
N ARG A 307 1.14 45.91 -22.53
CA ARG A 307 2.52 46.33 -22.87
C ARG A 307 2.87 47.77 -22.45
N PRO A 308 1.99 48.79 -22.62
CA PRO A 308 2.28 50.14 -22.16
C PRO A 308 2.47 50.21 -20.65
N PHE A 309 1.64 49.51 -19.88
CA PHE A 309 1.79 49.40 -18.43
C PHE A 309 3.07 48.67 -18.04
N VAL A 310 3.35 47.46 -18.57
CA VAL A 310 4.55 46.72 -18.10
C VAL A 310 5.84 47.43 -18.47
N LYS A 311 5.93 48.11 -19.63
CA LYS A 311 7.11 48.93 -19.97
C LYS A 311 7.35 50.10 -19.03
N HIS A 312 6.30 50.62 -18.38
CA HIS A 312 6.40 51.72 -17.42
C HIS A 312 6.56 51.25 -15.96
N ALA A 313 6.01 50.08 -15.60
CA ALA A 313 6.04 49.55 -14.24
C ALA A 313 7.19 48.55 -13.99
N VAL A 314 7.56 47.75 -14.98
CA VAL A 314 8.54 46.66 -14.87
C VAL A 314 9.75 46.98 -15.75
N HIS A 315 10.75 47.61 -15.13
CA HIS A 315 12.04 47.93 -15.74
C HIS A 315 13.16 47.75 -14.70
N ARG A 316 14.42 47.65 -15.14
CA ARG A 316 15.60 47.34 -14.28
C ARG A 316 15.67 48.14 -12.97
N ASP A 317 15.32 49.44 -13.01
CA ASP A 317 15.42 50.35 -11.87
C ASP A 317 14.13 50.43 -11.02
N ALA A 318 13.12 49.58 -11.28
CA ALA A 318 11.78 49.69 -10.66
C ALA A 318 11.82 49.50 -9.13
N LEU A 319 12.78 48.72 -8.64
CA LEU A 319 12.98 48.42 -7.22
C LEU A 319 13.81 49.49 -6.48
N SER A 320 14.29 50.52 -7.19
CA SER A 320 15.11 51.60 -6.62
C SER A 320 14.37 52.94 -6.48
N SER A 321 13.20 53.09 -7.13
CA SER A 321 12.34 54.25 -6.92
C SER A 321 11.63 54.13 -5.56
N PRO A 322 11.55 55.21 -4.75
CA PRO A 322 10.62 55.23 -3.63
C PRO A 322 9.20 55.07 -4.21
N ALA A 323 8.51 54.02 -3.78
CA ALA A 323 7.19 53.70 -4.27
C ALA A 323 6.13 54.44 -3.46
N ASP A 324 5.59 55.53 -4.03
CA ASP A 324 4.22 55.95 -3.71
C ASP A 324 3.30 54.75 -4.01
N SER A 325 2.93 54.03 -2.96
CA SER A 325 2.08 52.85 -3.10
C SER A 325 0.65 53.33 -3.34
N PRO A 326 0.08 53.17 -4.55
CA PRO A 326 -1.31 53.54 -4.78
C PRO A 326 -2.17 52.66 -3.87
N ALA A 327 -2.98 53.29 -3.02
CA ALA A 327 -3.71 52.56 -2.00
C ALA A 327 -4.76 51.64 -2.63
N LEU A 328 -4.53 50.32 -2.58
CA LEU A 328 -5.57 49.30 -2.89
C LEU A 328 -6.79 49.40 -1.94
N ALA A 329 -6.69 50.19 -0.87
CA ALA A 329 -7.71 50.36 0.17
C ALA A 329 -9.07 50.93 -0.32
N SER A 330 -9.16 51.44 -1.55
CA SER A 330 -10.42 51.91 -2.14
C SER A 330 -10.61 51.37 -3.56
N HIS A 331 -11.28 50.21 -3.68
CA HIS A 331 -11.69 49.70 -5.00
C HIS A 331 -12.68 50.65 -5.67
N PRO A 332 -12.40 51.13 -6.91
CA PRO A 332 -13.34 51.93 -7.68
C PRO A 332 -14.67 51.19 -7.90
N ALA A 333 -15.78 51.95 -7.96
CA ALA A 333 -17.12 51.38 -8.06
C ALA A 333 -17.35 50.53 -9.32
N HIS A 334 -16.59 50.75 -10.40
CA HIS A 334 -16.67 49.98 -11.64
C HIS A 334 -15.98 48.61 -11.56
N VAL A 335 -15.14 48.36 -10.55
CA VAL A 335 -14.42 47.08 -10.40
C VAL A 335 -15.38 45.99 -9.93
N PRO A 336 -15.58 44.91 -10.73
CA PRO A 336 -16.47 43.82 -10.34
C PRO A 336 -15.96 43.10 -9.09
N PRO A 337 -16.84 42.58 -8.21
CA PRO A 337 -16.45 41.94 -6.96
C PRO A 337 -15.30 40.91 -7.04
N PRO A 338 -15.23 39.97 -8.01
CA PRO A 338 -14.16 38.97 -8.07
C PRO A 338 -12.77 39.55 -8.42
N TYR A 339 -12.68 40.81 -8.86
CA TYR A 339 -11.40 41.47 -9.19
C TYR A 339 -11.02 42.53 -8.13
N ARG A 340 -11.63 42.48 -6.94
CA ARG A 340 -11.26 43.29 -5.78
C ARG A 340 -10.18 42.56 -4.98
N ILE A 341 -8.93 42.86 -5.30
CA ILE A 341 -7.75 42.16 -4.80
C ILE A 341 -7.28 42.82 -3.48
N GLU A 342 -7.00 42.04 -2.44
CA GLU A 342 -6.35 42.56 -1.24
C GLU A 342 -4.83 42.74 -1.47
N PRO A 343 -4.19 43.79 -0.93
CA PRO A 343 -2.76 44.00 -1.10
C PRO A 343 -1.93 42.94 -0.38
N ILE A 344 -0.88 42.45 -1.04
CA ILE A 344 0.13 41.59 -0.43
C ILE A 344 0.78 42.36 0.71
N ALA A 345 0.67 41.81 1.93
CA ALA A 345 1.30 42.39 3.11
C ALA A 345 2.82 42.38 2.98
N VAL A 346 3.47 43.48 3.34
CA VAL A 346 4.94 43.55 3.38
C VAL A 346 5.42 42.71 4.57
N PRO A 347 6.29 41.70 4.38
CA PRO A 347 6.85 40.92 5.48
C PRO A 347 7.60 41.82 6.47
N PRO A 348 7.49 41.59 7.80
CA PRO A 348 8.21 42.40 8.77
C PRO A 348 9.73 42.29 8.55
N ALA A 349 10.41 43.43 8.54
CA ALA A 349 11.84 43.53 8.31
C ALA A 349 12.62 42.55 9.20
N HIS A 350 13.39 41.65 8.57
CA HIS A 350 14.15 40.64 9.28
C HIS A 350 15.36 41.24 10.00
N ARG A 351 15.86 40.53 11.01
CA ARG A 351 17.01 40.92 11.86
C ARG A 351 18.30 41.21 11.08
N GLU A 352 18.38 40.83 9.82
CA GLU A 352 19.52 41.01 8.91
C GLU A 352 19.43 42.29 8.06
N GLY A 353 18.40 43.13 8.24
CA GLY A 353 18.31 44.46 7.60
C GLY A 353 17.99 44.43 6.11
N THR A 354 17.20 43.44 5.65
CA THR A 354 16.80 43.31 4.24
C THR A 354 15.40 43.89 3.98
N ASP A 355 15.33 44.97 3.21
CA ASP A 355 14.07 45.61 2.81
C ASP A 355 13.42 44.87 1.64
N ALA A 356 12.44 44.01 1.95
CA ALA A 356 11.58 43.36 0.95
C ALA A 356 10.48 44.29 0.39
N ALA A 357 10.33 45.48 0.96
CA ALA A 357 9.28 46.45 0.63
C ALA A 357 9.20 46.87 -0.86
N PRO A 358 10.31 47.10 -1.60
CA PRO A 358 10.23 47.54 -2.99
C PRO A 358 9.59 46.52 -3.94
N LEU A 359 9.84 45.21 -3.72
CA LEU A 359 9.26 44.15 -4.54
C LEU A 359 7.78 43.95 -4.22
N ALA A 360 7.40 44.01 -2.94
CA ALA A 360 6.00 43.95 -2.53
C ALA A 360 5.20 45.15 -3.07
N ALA A 361 5.77 46.36 -3.06
CA ALA A 361 5.16 47.54 -3.65
C ALA A 361 4.97 47.42 -5.17
N LEU A 362 5.95 46.85 -5.89
CA LEU A 362 5.82 46.56 -7.32
C LEU A 362 4.70 45.55 -7.61
N TYR A 363 4.64 44.43 -6.89
CA TYR A 363 3.57 43.44 -7.06
C TYR A 363 2.19 44.03 -6.75
N ASN A 364 2.06 44.82 -5.68
CA ASN A 364 0.82 45.53 -5.38
C ASN A 364 0.44 46.55 -6.46
N ARG A 365 1.40 47.26 -7.07
CA ARG A 365 1.15 48.14 -8.23
C ARG A 365 0.64 47.36 -9.46
N ILE A 366 1.16 46.15 -9.70
CA ILE A 366 0.70 45.28 -10.79
C ILE A 366 -0.71 44.74 -10.50
N LEU A 367 -0.99 44.30 -9.27
CA LEU A 367 -2.32 43.84 -8.86
C LEU A 367 -3.35 44.99 -8.91
N ALA A 368 -2.98 46.22 -8.57
CA ALA A 368 -3.83 47.41 -8.72
C ALA A 368 -4.26 47.63 -10.18
N PHE A 369 -3.32 47.53 -11.12
CA PHE A 369 -3.60 47.63 -12.56
C PHE A 369 -4.53 46.51 -13.04
N ILE A 370 -4.26 45.26 -12.66
CA ILE A 370 -5.13 44.12 -13.00
C ILE A 370 -6.56 44.32 -12.44
N SER A 371 -6.68 44.85 -11.22
CA SER A 371 -7.96 45.14 -10.57
C SER A 371 -8.72 46.30 -11.24
N HIS A 372 -8.06 47.45 -11.39
CA HIS A 372 -8.72 48.71 -11.77
C HIS A 372 -8.95 48.85 -13.28
N ASP A 373 -7.96 48.47 -14.08
CA ASP A 373 -7.96 48.69 -15.53
C ASP A 373 -8.39 47.43 -16.28
N CYS A 374 -7.97 46.24 -15.82
CA CYS A 374 -8.30 44.96 -16.45
C CYS A 374 -9.51 44.23 -15.85
N GLY A 375 -10.01 44.62 -14.67
CA GLY A 375 -11.08 43.87 -13.98
C GLY A 375 -12.39 43.74 -14.78
N VAL A 376 -12.81 44.80 -15.47
CA VAL A 376 -14.00 44.76 -16.35
C VAL A 376 -13.73 43.94 -17.63
N LEU A 377 -12.50 43.96 -18.14
CA LEU A 377 -12.09 43.19 -19.31
C LEU A 377 -12.13 41.69 -19.04
N LEU A 378 -11.59 41.27 -17.88
CA LEU A 378 -11.61 39.88 -17.42
C LEU A 378 -13.03 39.40 -17.09
N ASP A 379 -13.86 40.23 -16.46
CA ASP A 379 -15.27 39.91 -16.22
C ASP A 379 -16.03 39.63 -17.52
N VAL A 380 -15.91 40.52 -18.51
CA VAL A 380 -16.62 40.36 -19.78
C VAL A 380 -16.06 39.18 -20.58
N GLY A 381 -14.73 39.11 -20.75
CA GLY A 381 -14.08 38.11 -21.59
C GLY A 381 -14.12 36.69 -21.04
N GLU A 382 -13.95 36.52 -19.72
CA GLU A 382 -13.76 35.19 -19.10
C GLU A 382 -14.93 34.71 -18.24
N ARG A 383 -15.87 35.59 -17.85
CA ARG A 383 -17.05 35.21 -17.05
C ARG A 383 -18.36 35.39 -17.82
N VAL A 384 -18.58 36.56 -18.44
CA VAL A 384 -19.84 36.86 -19.15
C VAL A 384 -19.92 36.17 -20.51
N LEU A 385 -18.80 36.05 -21.22
CA LEU A 385 -18.71 35.38 -22.54
C LEU A 385 -18.24 33.92 -22.46
N ALA A 386 -18.06 33.37 -21.26
CA ALA A 386 -17.81 31.93 -21.09
C ALA A 386 -19.04 31.12 -21.53
N ILE A 387 -18.82 30.10 -22.37
CA ILE A 387 -19.89 29.23 -22.88
C ILE A 387 -20.37 28.32 -21.73
N PRO A 388 -21.68 28.30 -21.38
CA PRO A 388 -22.16 27.41 -20.33
C PRO A 388 -22.06 25.93 -20.75
N HIS A 389 -21.27 25.15 -20.01
CA HIS A 389 -21.08 23.71 -20.23
C HIS A 389 -22.40 22.89 -20.19
N GLU A 390 -23.48 23.43 -19.63
CA GLU A 390 -24.77 22.75 -19.50
C GLU A 390 -25.42 22.37 -20.83
N ARG A 391 -25.14 23.08 -21.93
CA ARG A 391 -25.71 22.74 -23.25
C ARG A 391 -25.16 21.44 -23.86
N ARG A 392 -23.98 20.96 -23.43
CA ARG A 392 -23.38 19.71 -23.98
C ARG A 392 -23.88 18.43 -23.30
N ARG A 393 -24.42 18.50 -22.07
CA ARG A 393 -24.88 17.31 -21.32
C ARG A 393 -26.16 16.67 -21.85
N ILE A 394 -26.96 17.39 -22.63
CA ILE A 394 -28.22 16.87 -23.19
C ILE A 394 -27.95 15.98 -24.42
N ASP A 395 -26.95 16.34 -25.25
CA ASP A 395 -26.65 15.61 -26.49
C ASP A 395 -25.59 14.50 -26.31
N ALA A 396 -24.81 14.54 -25.22
CA ALA A 396 -23.71 13.60 -24.95
C ALA A 396 -24.04 12.47 -23.95
N ALA A 397 -25.31 12.21 -23.66
CA ALA A 397 -25.74 11.17 -22.72
C ALA A 397 -25.54 9.71 -23.23
N GLY A 398 -24.86 9.51 -24.36
CA GLY A 398 -24.70 8.22 -25.03
C GLY A 398 -23.25 7.70 -25.19
N ALA A 399 -22.22 8.44 -24.74
CA ALA A 399 -20.83 8.05 -24.94
C ALA A 399 -19.96 8.32 -23.70
N ALA A 400 -19.93 7.35 -22.78
CA ALA A 400 -18.90 7.30 -21.75
C ALA A 400 -17.62 6.71 -22.38
N SER A 401 -16.71 7.57 -22.81
CA SER A 401 -15.37 7.19 -23.31
C SER A 401 -14.30 8.00 -22.60
N GLU A 402 -13.40 7.27 -21.94
CA GLU A 402 -12.01 7.58 -21.62
C GLU A 402 -11.64 9.03 -21.20
N ALA A 403 -11.49 9.21 -19.90
CA ALA A 403 -10.90 10.40 -19.31
C ALA A 403 -9.39 10.48 -19.58
N ASN A 404 -8.99 11.08 -20.72
CA ASN A 404 -7.64 11.64 -20.86
C ASN A 404 -7.49 12.78 -21.89
N GLU A 405 -8.57 13.31 -22.47
CA GLU A 405 -8.48 14.59 -23.17
C GLU A 405 -8.46 15.73 -22.15
N THR A 406 -7.38 16.51 -22.14
CA THR A 406 -7.32 17.80 -21.42
C THR A 406 -8.48 18.67 -21.88
N GLU A 407 -9.39 19.06 -20.98
CA GLU A 407 -10.52 19.93 -21.28
C GLU A 407 -10.03 21.22 -21.96
N LYS A 408 -10.21 21.32 -23.29
CA LYS A 408 -9.83 22.53 -24.03
C LYS A 408 -10.71 23.67 -23.56
N VAL A 409 -10.08 24.73 -23.06
CA VAL A 409 -10.77 25.95 -22.66
C VAL A 409 -11.36 26.61 -23.91
N GLU A 410 -12.68 26.60 -24.05
CA GLU A 410 -13.38 27.28 -25.15
C GLU A 410 -13.59 28.77 -24.77
N GLY A 411 -13.01 29.70 -25.55
CA GLY A 411 -13.16 31.15 -25.38
C GLY A 411 -11.84 31.91 -25.27
N PHE A 412 -11.88 33.13 -24.73
CA PHE A 412 -10.68 33.96 -24.51
C PHE A 412 -9.90 33.52 -23.26
N GLU A 413 -8.57 33.56 -23.28
CA GLU A 413 -7.70 33.33 -22.12
C GLU A 413 -6.81 34.56 -21.85
N ILE A 414 -7.47 35.69 -21.57
CA ILE A 414 -6.86 37.00 -21.33
C ILE A 414 -5.93 36.95 -20.09
N LEU A 415 -6.34 36.28 -19.02
CA LEU A 415 -5.55 36.17 -17.80
C LEU A 415 -4.22 35.43 -18.04
N THR A 416 -4.28 34.30 -18.75
CA THR A 416 -3.13 33.44 -19.06
C THR A 416 -2.26 34.03 -20.17
N ASN A 417 -2.84 34.18 -21.37
CA ASN A 417 -2.10 34.47 -22.60
C ASN A 417 -1.70 35.94 -22.73
N VAL A 418 -2.43 36.87 -22.08
CA VAL A 418 -2.21 38.32 -22.26
C VAL A 418 -1.58 38.95 -21.03
N LEU A 419 -2.22 38.82 -19.86
CA LEU A 419 -1.73 39.44 -18.63
C LEU A 419 -0.52 38.71 -18.06
N PHE A 420 -0.71 37.43 -17.69
CA PHE A 420 0.35 36.68 -17.01
C PHE A 420 1.56 36.45 -17.91
N ASP A 421 1.36 36.18 -19.20
CA ASP A 421 2.46 35.98 -20.14
C ASP A 421 3.37 37.22 -20.28
N GLU A 422 2.80 38.39 -20.58
CA GLU A 422 3.57 39.63 -20.78
C GLU A 422 4.20 40.12 -19.46
N ILE A 423 3.45 40.07 -18.35
CA ILE A 423 3.97 40.45 -17.01
C ILE A 423 5.06 39.49 -16.56
N GLY A 424 4.83 38.18 -16.65
CA GLY A 424 5.78 37.15 -16.24
C GLY A 424 7.07 37.18 -17.06
N THR A 425 6.95 37.38 -18.38
CA THR A 425 8.10 37.56 -19.28
C THR A 425 8.90 38.81 -18.93
N ALA A 426 8.25 39.94 -18.67
CA ALA A 426 8.92 41.18 -18.27
C ALA A 426 9.63 41.05 -16.91
N LEU A 427 8.97 40.46 -15.90
CA LEU A 427 9.57 40.19 -14.58
C LEU A 427 10.81 39.29 -14.71
N MET A 428 10.74 38.24 -15.52
CA MET A 428 11.86 37.33 -15.79
C MET A 428 13.01 37.95 -16.56
N GLY A 429 12.73 38.88 -17.47
CA GLY A 429 13.73 39.57 -18.30
C GLY A 429 14.44 40.70 -17.57
N GLU A 430 13.68 41.67 -17.05
CA GLU A 430 14.21 42.92 -16.50
C GLU A 430 14.68 42.80 -15.05
N LEU A 431 13.96 42.03 -14.23
CA LEU A 431 14.18 41.93 -12.78
C LEU A 431 14.73 40.56 -12.32
N GLY A 432 14.90 39.60 -13.24
CA GLY A 432 15.35 38.25 -12.92
C GLY A 432 16.68 38.18 -12.16
N GLY A 433 17.61 39.11 -12.44
CA GLY A 433 18.89 39.20 -11.73
C GLY A 433 18.78 39.60 -10.24
N VAL A 434 17.65 40.18 -9.83
CA VAL A 434 17.37 40.56 -8.43
C VAL A 434 16.43 39.55 -7.77
N ILE A 435 15.36 39.16 -8.46
CA ILE A 435 14.33 38.25 -7.93
C ILE A 435 14.93 36.87 -7.61
N TYR A 436 15.70 36.29 -8.54
CA TYR A 436 16.22 34.91 -8.43
C TYR A 436 17.63 34.82 -7.80
N ALA A 437 18.10 35.86 -7.12
CA ALA A 437 19.48 35.98 -6.63
C ALA A 437 19.80 35.05 -5.43
N ALA A 438 20.00 33.75 -5.69
CA ALA A 438 20.24 32.72 -4.68
C ALA A 438 21.45 32.99 -3.76
N GLY A 439 22.43 33.79 -4.19
CA GLY A 439 23.62 34.14 -3.40
C GLY A 439 23.37 34.92 -2.11
N ARG A 440 22.13 35.40 -1.88
CA ARG A 440 21.68 35.94 -0.58
C ARG A 440 20.44 35.16 -0.11
N PRO A 441 20.61 34.05 0.63
CA PRO A 441 19.50 33.14 0.96
C PRO A 441 18.29 33.83 1.61
N THR A 442 18.48 34.76 2.55
CA THR A 442 17.38 35.46 3.23
C THR A 442 16.58 36.34 2.27
N VAL A 443 17.24 37.04 1.34
CA VAL A 443 16.58 37.84 0.29
C VAL A 443 15.87 36.94 -0.73
N PHE A 444 16.51 35.84 -1.12
CA PHE A 444 15.91 34.86 -2.04
C PHE A 444 14.63 34.25 -1.45
N HIS A 445 14.62 33.91 -0.17
CA HIS A 445 13.46 33.40 0.56
C HIS A 445 12.30 34.41 0.59
N GLN A 446 12.58 35.66 0.97
CA GLN A 446 11.60 36.75 0.96
C GLN A 446 11.02 37.00 -0.46
N ASN A 447 11.88 37.05 -1.47
CA ASN A 447 11.47 37.22 -2.87
C ASN A 447 10.61 36.05 -3.36
N TYR A 448 10.96 34.81 -2.98
CA TYR A 448 10.17 33.63 -3.29
C TYR A 448 8.76 33.72 -2.70
N LEU A 449 8.64 33.98 -1.39
CA LEU A 449 7.34 34.09 -0.72
C LEU A 449 6.47 35.23 -1.28
N LEU A 450 7.07 36.39 -1.59
CA LEU A 450 6.34 37.49 -2.25
C LEU A 450 5.87 37.10 -3.65
N THR A 451 6.69 36.35 -4.40
CA THR A 451 6.34 35.95 -5.77
C THR A 451 5.29 34.85 -5.78
N THR A 452 5.34 33.88 -4.87
CA THR A 452 4.28 32.87 -4.74
C THR A 452 2.98 33.48 -4.25
N ALA A 453 3.01 34.42 -3.29
CA ALA A 453 1.80 35.17 -2.89
C ALA A 453 1.19 35.96 -4.05
N PHE A 454 2.02 36.67 -4.84
CA PHE A 454 1.58 37.36 -6.06
C PHE A 454 0.95 36.41 -7.08
N VAL A 455 1.55 35.24 -7.31
CA VAL A 455 1.01 34.21 -8.19
C VAL A 455 -0.32 33.68 -7.63
N SER A 456 -0.44 33.37 -6.33
CA SER A 456 -1.69 32.93 -5.71
C SER A 456 -2.82 33.98 -5.81
N CYS A 457 -2.49 35.27 -5.70
CA CYS A 457 -3.46 36.35 -5.98
C CYS A 457 -3.96 36.27 -7.43
N ILE A 458 -3.09 36.06 -8.43
CA ILE A 458 -3.52 35.89 -9.83
C ILE A 458 -4.33 34.61 -10.03
N GLU A 459 -3.92 33.49 -9.43
CA GLU A 459 -4.68 32.24 -9.48
C GLU A 459 -6.13 32.42 -8.99
N SER A 460 -6.33 33.19 -7.92
CA SER A 460 -7.66 33.48 -7.36
C SER A 460 -8.61 34.25 -8.29
N LEU A 461 -8.09 34.90 -9.33
CA LEU A 461 -8.89 35.58 -10.36
C LEU A 461 -9.49 34.61 -11.38
N SER A 462 -8.97 33.37 -11.46
CA SER A 462 -9.42 32.35 -12.42
C SER A 462 -10.86 31.92 -12.11
N PRO A 463 -11.83 32.08 -13.04
CA PRO A 463 -13.23 31.82 -12.72
C PRO A 463 -13.62 30.33 -12.72
N THR A 464 -12.81 29.45 -13.32
CA THR A 464 -13.06 28.00 -13.39
C THR A 464 -11.77 27.19 -13.21
N LEU A 465 -11.90 25.94 -12.77
CA LEU A 465 -10.76 25.03 -12.55
C LEU A 465 -9.99 24.70 -13.85
N ALA A 466 -10.69 24.58 -14.98
CA ALA A 466 -10.07 24.36 -16.28
C ALA A 466 -9.14 25.53 -16.68
N ARG A 467 -9.59 26.79 -16.47
CA ARG A 467 -8.77 28.00 -16.70
C ARG A 467 -7.56 28.08 -15.75
N LEU A 468 -7.75 27.75 -14.48
CA LEU A 468 -6.64 27.66 -13.52
C LEU A 468 -5.61 26.58 -13.91
N THR A 469 -6.08 25.46 -14.45
CA THR A 469 -5.22 24.37 -14.95
C THR A 469 -4.43 24.84 -16.18
N SER A 470 -5.08 25.55 -17.11
CA SER A 470 -4.39 26.19 -18.25
C SER A 470 -3.30 27.15 -17.78
N LEU A 471 -3.62 28.09 -16.86
CA LEU A 471 -2.68 29.04 -16.27
C LEU A 471 -1.45 28.34 -15.65
N ARG A 472 -1.67 27.30 -14.84
CA ARG A 472 -0.59 26.51 -14.20
C ARG A 472 0.24 25.70 -15.20
N SER A 473 -0.37 25.26 -16.32
CA SER A 473 0.32 24.56 -17.40
C SER A 473 1.14 25.49 -18.31
N HIS A 474 0.86 26.80 -18.28
CA HIS A 474 1.47 27.76 -19.19
C HIS A 474 2.99 27.83 -19.07
N SER A 475 3.68 27.97 -20.21
CA SER A 475 5.15 27.95 -20.28
C SER A 475 5.79 29.05 -19.41
N THR A 476 5.24 30.25 -19.44
CA THR A 476 5.70 31.40 -18.63
C THR A 476 5.48 31.18 -17.13
N TYR A 477 4.37 30.54 -16.73
CA TYR A 477 4.09 30.19 -15.32
C TYR A 477 5.12 29.19 -14.80
N THR A 478 5.28 28.09 -15.52
CA THR A 478 6.23 27.05 -15.11
C THR A 478 7.68 27.55 -15.13
N THR A 479 8.04 28.46 -16.06
CA THR A 479 9.39 29.05 -16.12
C THR A 479 9.63 30.05 -15.00
N LEU A 480 8.64 30.90 -14.65
CA LEU A 480 8.72 31.88 -13.55
C LEU A 480 9.08 31.19 -12.22
N LEU A 481 8.40 30.08 -11.92
CA LEU A 481 8.63 29.32 -10.69
C LEU A 481 9.91 28.47 -10.77
N LYS A 482 10.16 27.76 -11.88
CA LYS A 482 11.38 26.94 -12.05
C LYS A 482 12.68 27.75 -12.01
N ARG A 483 12.65 29.05 -12.29
CA ARG A 483 13.81 29.94 -12.14
C ARG A 483 14.21 30.19 -10.68
N PHE A 484 13.32 29.98 -9.71
CA PHE A 484 13.74 29.85 -8.32
C PHE A 484 14.47 28.51 -8.13
N GLN A 485 15.80 28.57 -8.09
CA GLN A 485 16.65 27.40 -7.87
C GLN A 485 16.61 26.96 -6.40
N LEU A 486 15.45 26.48 -5.95
CA LEU A 486 15.22 25.95 -4.59
C LEU A 486 16.28 24.93 -4.14
N PRO A 487 16.84 24.05 -5.02
CA PRO A 487 17.96 23.19 -4.66
C PRO A 487 19.23 23.95 -4.22
N VAL A 488 19.55 25.07 -4.87
CA VAL A 488 20.73 25.91 -4.56
C VAL A 488 20.49 26.68 -3.26
N TYR A 489 19.29 27.22 -3.06
CA TYR A 489 18.89 27.82 -1.79
C TYR A 489 19.02 26.83 -0.62
N PHE A 490 18.50 25.61 -0.78
CA PHE A 490 18.65 24.54 0.21
C PHE A 490 20.12 24.21 0.46
N GLN A 491 20.95 24.12 -0.59
CA GLN A 491 22.37 23.80 -0.47
C GLN A 491 23.14 24.87 0.34
N LEU A 492 22.79 26.15 0.19
CA LEU A 492 23.36 27.23 1.00
C LEU A 492 22.92 27.13 2.47
N ARG A 493 21.61 27.00 2.74
CA ARG A 493 21.11 26.81 4.12
C ARG A 493 21.65 25.53 4.80
N PHE A 494 21.80 24.45 4.04
CA PHE A 494 22.44 23.20 4.48
C PHE A 494 23.90 23.45 4.86
N LYS A 495 24.67 24.13 4.00
CA LYS A 495 26.06 24.47 4.29
C LYS A 495 26.18 25.35 5.53
N ASP A 496 25.32 26.35 5.70
CA ASP A 496 25.31 27.22 6.87
C ASP A 496 25.06 26.42 8.16
N ALA A 497 24.04 25.55 8.16
CA ALA A 497 23.71 24.68 9.29
C ALA A 497 24.84 23.71 9.63
N VAL A 498 25.35 22.94 8.66
CA VAL A 498 26.43 21.96 8.87
C VAL A 498 27.72 22.65 9.32
N THR A 499 28.11 23.77 8.69
CA THR A 499 29.32 24.51 9.09
C THR A 499 29.18 25.11 10.49
N SER A 500 27.97 25.45 10.93
CA SER A 500 27.73 25.88 12.31
C SER A 500 27.88 24.74 13.32
N VAL A 501 27.45 23.52 12.99
CA VAL A 501 27.51 22.35 13.87
C VAL A 501 28.92 21.77 13.95
N GLU A 502 29.56 21.50 12.80
CA GLU A 502 30.91 20.91 12.79
C GLU A 502 31.94 21.83 13.45
N ARG A 503 31.87 23.15 13.24
CA ARG A 503 32.73 24.12 13.95
C ARG A 503 32.60 24.02 15.47
N ALA A 504 31.38 23.80 15.99
CA ALA A 504 31.19 23.62 17.42
C ALA A 504 31.85 22.31 17.90
N PHE A 505 31.68 21.22 17.14
CA PHE A 505 32.25 19.90 17.44
C PHE A 505 33.80 19.86 17.38
N GLU A 506 34.41 20.71 16.56
CA GLU A 506 35.86 20.90 16.43
C GLU A 506 36.47 21.71 17.59
N VAL A 507 35.88 22.86 17.95
CA VAL A 507 36.47 23.82 18.91
C VAL A 507 36.62 23.23 20.31
N GLY A 508 35.69 22.35 20.72
CA GLY A 508 35.93 21.33 21.76
C GLY A 508 36.39 21.84 23.13
N GLN A 509 36.05 23.07 23.51
CA GLN A 509 36.13 23.54 24.89
C GLN A 509 34.75 23.43 25.51
N ALA A 510 34.60 22.52 26.48
CA ALA A 510 33.40 22.38 27.30
C ALA A 510 33.27 23.57 28.28
N SER A 511 33.03 24.76 27.74
CA SER A 511 32.96 26.02 28.47
C SER A 511 31.55 26.61 28.43
N GLY A 512 30.71 26.17 29.37
CA GLY A 512 29.59 26.97 29.89
C GLY A 512 28.37 27.17 28.99
N GLY A 513 27.58 26.11 28.75
CA GLY A 513 26.16 26.26 28.43
C GLY A 513 25.38 26.73 29.66
N GLY A 514 25.27 28.05 29.84
CA GLY A 514 24.83 28.67 31.09
C GLY A 514 23.34 29.03 31.14
N GLY A 515 22.48 28.13 31.62
CA GLY A 515 21.10 28.46 31.96
C GLY A 515 20.36 27.32 32.67
N ALA A 516 19.53 27.62 33.67
CA ALA A 516 18.72 26.62 34.35
C ALA A 516 17.75 25.94 33.37
N GLY A 517 17.94 24.63 33.12
CA GLY A 517 17.19 23.87 32.10
C GLY A 517 17.73 23.98 30.66
N GLY A 518 18.91 24.58 30.46
CA GLY A 518 19.65 24.61 29.19
C GLY A 518 20.47 23.35 28.91
N PHE A 519 21.15 23.32 27.76
CA PHE A 519 22.24 22.37 27.51
C PHE A 519 23.48 22.78 28.31
N VAL A 520 24.25 21.82 28.79
CA VAL A 520 25.48 22.04 29.55
C VAL A 520 26.68 22.21 28.61
N MET A 521 26.72 21.46 27.51
CA MET A 521 27.76 21.56 26.48
C MET A 521 27.33 22.51 25.36
N SER A 522 28.27 23.35 24.92
CA SER A 522 28.06 24.33 23.83
C SER A 522 27.75 23.65 22.48
N GLU A 523 28.28 22.45 22.31
CA GLU A 523 28.16 21.58 21.15
C GLU A 523 26.72 21.07 20.97
N SER A 524 26.09 20.64 22.06
CA SER A 524 24.68 20.25 22.11
C SER A 524 23.76 21.44 21.83
N GLU A 525 24.07 22.60 22.41
CA GLU A 525 23.31 23.84 22.16
C GLU A 525 23.41 24.26 20.69
N ALA A 526 24.60 24.19 20.08
CA ALA A 526 24.81 24.52 18.67
C ALA A 526 24.04 23.57 17.74
N ALA A 527 24.05 22.26 18.01
CA ALA A 527 23.28 21.28 17.26
C ALA A 527 21.76 21.55 17.34
N PHE A 528 21.22 21.79 18.54
CA PHE A 528 19.81 22.12 18.72
C PHE A 528 19.42 23.47 18.09
N LYS A 529 20.31 24.47 18.15
CA LYS A 529 20.10 25.79 17.52
C LYS A 529 20.06 25.67 16.00
N ALA A 530 20.91 24.83 15.40
CA ALA A 530 20.87 24.54 13.97
C ALA A 530 19.58 23.81 13.57
N LEU A 531 19.15 22.80 14.35
CA LEU A 531 17.86 22.12 14.15
C LEU A 531 16.69 23.11 14.18
N ARG A 532 16.59 23.95 15.21
CA ARG A 532 15.54 24.97 15.33
C ARG A 532 15.54 25.94 14.15
N ARG A 533 16.74 26.39 13.71
CA ARG A 533 16.91 27.34 12.60
C ARG A 533 16.35 26.81 11.27
N CYS A 534 16.49 25.50 11.00
CA CYS A 534 15.96 24.88 9.78
C CYS A 534 14.44 25.02 9.62
N TRP A 535 13.70 25.20 10.73
CA TRP A 535 12.24 25.26 10.77
C TRP A 535 11.71 26.67 11.13
N ASP A 536 12.55 27.70 11.16
CA ASP A 536 12.08 29.08 11.30
C ASP A 536 11.33 29.56 10.04
N GLU A 537 10.41 30.54 10.20
CA GLU A 537 9.61 31.08 9.08
C GLU A 537 10.46 31.68 7.96
N ASP A 538 11.61 32.25 8.29
CA ASP A 538 12.56 32.95 7.40
C ASP A 538 13.63 32.03 6.78
N VAL A 539 13.49 30.72 6.98
CA VAL A 539 14.35 29.68 6.39
C VAL A 539 13.54 28.60 5.70
N TRP A 540 12.44 28.17 6.32
CA TRP A 540 11.56 27.14 5.83
C TRP A 540 10.89 27.50 4.49
N LEU A 541 10.76 26.50 3.61
CA LEU A 541 9.93 26.54 2.41
C LEU A 541 9.23 25.19 2.26
N GLU A 542 7.93 25.21 1.96
CA GLU A 542 7.07 24.02 1.87
C GLU A 542 7.55 23.03 0.80
N GLU A 543 7.88 23.51 -0.40
CA GLU A 543 8.50 22.75 -1.50
C GLU A 543 9.80 22.01 -1.12
N LEU A 544 10.44 22.40 -0.02
CA LEU A 544 11.68 21.81 0.49
C LEU A 544 11.47 20.94 1.74
N ALA A 545 10.22 20.65 2.11
CA ALA A 545 9.87 19.94 3.34
C ALA A 545 10.64 18.63 3.54
N GLY A 546 10.63 17.74 2.54
CA GLY A 546 11.37 16.47 2.60
C GLY A 546 12.89 16.65 2.74
N ARG A 547 13.47 17.76 2.25
CA ARG A 547 14.90 18.05 2.38
C ARG A 547 15.27 18.58 3.76
N PHE A 548 14.45 19.48 4.32
CA PHE A 548 14.60 19.97 5.70
C PHE A 548 14.33 18.86 6.74
N TRP A 549 13.37 17.98 6.48
CA TRP A 549 13.16 16.76 7.26
C TRP A 549 14.39 15.84 7.25
N ARG A 550 14.92 15.53 6.06
CA ARG A 550 16.18 14.76 5.93
C ARG A 550 17.34 15.43 6.67
N LEU A 551 17.51 16.76 6.57
CA LEU A 551 18.55 17.50 7.29
C LEU A 551 18.38 17.41 8.81
N THR A 552 17.14 17.43 9.30
CA THR A 552 16.81 17.27 10.73
C THR A 552 17.33 15.93 11.24
N LEU A 553 16.97 14.82 10.56
CA LEU A 553 17.46 13.48 10.91
C LEU A 553 18.98 13.34 10.73
N GLN A 554 19.57 13.97 9.72
CA GLN A 554 21.02 13.98 9.51
C GLN A 554 21.78 14.71 10.63
N ILE A 555 21.27 15.83 11.16
CA ILE A 555 21.90 16.53 12.29
C ILE A 555 21.77 15.70 13.58
N VAL A 556 20.61 15.08 13.84
CA VAL A 556 20.42 14.17 14.98
C VAL A 556 21.37 12.95 14.90
N SER A 557 21.47 12.33 13.72
CA SER A 557 22.39 11.21 13.45
C SER A 557 23.86 11.62 13.60
N ARG A 558 24.24 12.81 13.12
CA ARG A 558 25.60 13.33 13.25
C ARG A 558 25.96 13.68 14.70
N TYR A 559 25.02 14.24 15.47
CA TYR A 559 25.16 14.45 16.91
C TYR A 559 25.34 13.12 17.66
N ARG A 560 24.56 12.08 17.34
CA ARG A 560 24.75 10.72 17.87
C ARG A 560 26.14 10.16 17.56
N THR A 561 26.62 10.33 16.33
CA THR A 561 27.96 9.87 15.93
C THR A 561 29.04 10.59 16.73
N TRP A 562 28.95 11.92 16.85
CA TRP A 562 29.87 12.71 17.69
C TRP A 562 29.82 12.30 19.16
N LEU A 563 28.64 12.01 19.71
CA LEU A 563 28.47 11.50 21.07
C LEU A 563 29.21 10.17 21.24
N ASN A 564 29.02 9.23 20.30
CA ASN A 564 29.70 7.94 20.27
C ASN A 564 31.22 8.03 20.04
N ASP A 565 31.72 9.04 19.32
CA ASP A 565 33.17 9.28 19.14
C ASP A 565 33.81 9.87 20.41
N ARG A 566 33.02 10.58 21.23
CA ARG A 566 33.46 11.19 22.49
C ARG A 566 33.38 10.21 23.67
N VAL A 567 32.35 9.37 23.75
CA VAL A 567 32.14 8.43 24.87
C VAL A 567 33.37 7.55 25.17
N PRO A 568 34.00 6.82 24.22
CA PRO A 568 35.16 5.97 24.47
C PRO A 568 36.40 6.71 25.00
N ARG A 569 36.48 8.04 24.90
CA ARG A 569 37.57 8.84 25.46
C ARG A 569 37.44 9.03 26.98
N TYR A 570 36.25 8.80 27.52
CA TYR A 570 35.92 8.93 28.94
C TYR A 570 35.64 7.58 29.62
N VAL A 571 35.36 6.53 28.83
CA VAL A 571 35.32 5.15 29.32
C VAL A 571 36.73 4.68 29.66
N LEU A 572 37.04 4.57 30.96
CA LEU A 572 38.23 3.89 31.44
C LEU A 572 38.23 2.43 30.93
N PRO A 573 39.32 1.92 30.34
CA PRO A 573 39.39 0.53 29.93
C PRO A 573 39.43 -0.38 31.17
N THR A 574 38.28 -0.96 31.51
CA THR A 574 38.14 -1.88 32.64
C THR A 574 38.91 -3.18 32.39
N SER A 575 40.10 -3.26 32.99
CA SER A 575 40.98 -4.43 33.05
C SER A 575 41.75 -4.81 31.77
N ALA A 576 42.99 -5.27 31.98
CA ALA A 576 43.95 -5.61 30.94
C ALA A 576 43.66 -6.97 30.27
N SER A 577 42.68 -7.00 29.36
CA SER A 577 42.39 -8.18 28.51
C SER A 577 42.25 -7.86 27.01
N SER A 578 42.20 -6.59 26.62
CA SER A 578 41.81 -6.16 25.25
C SER A 578 42.92 -5.45 24.47
N ALA A 579 44.20 -5.82 24.71
CA ALA A 579 45.35 -5.24 24.01
C ALA A 579 45.58 -5.81 22.59
N ASN A 580 44.86 -6.88 22.18
CA ASN A 580 45.19 -7.68 20.99
C ASN A 580 44.19 -7.59 19.81
N LEU A 581 43.27 -6.61 19.78
CA LEU A 581 42.35 -6.41 18.63
C LEU A 581 42.51 -5.07 17.87
N ALA A 582 43.60 -4.34 18.10
CA ALA A 582 43.92 -3.10 17.38
C ALA A 582 45.16 -3.23 16.45
N ALA A 583 45.49 -4.45 16.01
CA ALA A 583 46.73 -4.74 15.28
C ALA A 583 46.58 -5.78 14.15
N ALA A 584 45.58 -5.65 13.28
CA ALA A 584 45.46 -6.47 12.06
C ALA A 584 44.62 -5.82 10.94
N ALA A 585 45.19 -4.90 10.17
CA ALA A 585 44.71 -4.55 8.81
C ALA A 585 45.78 -3.78 7.99
N PRO A 586 46.49 -4.42 7.05
CA PRO A 586 47.37 -3.74 6.09
C PRO A 586 46.73 -3.59 4.69
N GLY A 587 46.82 -2.40 4.10
CA GLY A 587 46.34 -2.04 2.75
C GLY A 587 44.96 -1.37 2.76
N SER A 588 44.67 -0.29 2.01
CA SER A 588 45.43 0.38 0.95
C SER A 588 45.10 1.91 0.93
N PRO A 589 45.62 2.75 -0.01
CA PRO A 589 46.14 4.06 0.38
C PRO A 589 45.16 5.25 0.34
N ALA A 590 45.37 6.19 1.27
CA ALA A 590 44.91 7.57 1.12
C ALA A 590 46.01 8.41 0.42
N SER A 591 45.70 9.02 -0.72
CA SER A 591 46.62 9.89 -1.46
C SER A 591 46.13 11.33 -1.52
N ARG A 592 47.03 12.28 -1.20
CA ARG A 592 46.95 13.74 -1.49
C ARG A 592 45.88 14.54 -0.73
N ALA A 593 46.15 15.74 -0.25
CA ALA A 593 47.43 16.42 -0.06
C ALA A 593 47.30 17.48 1.04
N SER A 594 48.33 17.61 1.88
CA SER A 594 48.55 18.81 2.68
C SER A 594 49.18 19.89 1.79
N PHE A 595 48.77 21.15 1.96
CA PHE A 595 49.52 22.31 1.52
C PHE A 595 50.14 22.96 2.76
N ASP A 596 51.43 23.25 2.68
CA ASP A 596 52.27 23.70 3.79
C ASP A 596 52.06 25.19 4.12
N GLY A 597 52.38 25.61 5.35
CA GLY A 597 51.98 26.93 5.86
C GLY A 597 52.48 27.32 7.25
N ASP A 598 53.68 26.88 7.63
CA ASP A 598 54.61 27.50 8.60
C ASP A 598 54.07 28.56 9.59
N ARG A 599 54.03 28.21 10.90
CA ARG A 599 54.56 29.10 11.95
C ARG A 599 54.85 28.40 13.27
N SER A 600 56.13 28.40 13.64
CA SER A 600 56.65 27.98 14.94
C SER A 600 56.81 29.16 15.92
N ARG A 601 57.17 28.84 17.19
CA ARG A 601 57.21 29.68 18.42
C ARG A 601 55.84 29.71 19.13
N LEU A 602 55.72 29.34 20.40
CA LEU A 602 56.68 29.48 21.52
C LEU A 602 56.89 28.16 22.29
N ALA A 603 58.11 27.95 22.79
CA ALA A 603 58.47 26.85 23.68
C ALA A 603 58.80 27.36 25.09
N VAL A 604 58.50 26.58 26.13
CA VAL A 604 59.01 26.80 27.49
C VAL A 604 59.51 25.48 28.09
N SER A 605 60.84 25.37 28.15
CA SER A 605 61.62 24.72 29.22
C SER A 605 61.17 23.35 29.77
N ALA A 606 61.74 22.28 29.23
CA ALA A 606 61.94 21.03 29.99
C ALA A 606 63.13 21.20 30.96
N GLY A 607 62.91 20.94 32.26
CA GLY A 607 63.95 20.96 33.30
C GLY A 607 64.25 19.55 33.82
N ASN A 608 65.52 19.12 33.75
CA ASN A 608 65.96 17.83 34.28
C ASN A 608 65.77 17.73 35.80
N SER A 609 65.44 16.53 36.29
CA SER A 609 65.71 16.12 37.67
C SER A 609 65.98 14.62 37.77
N ARG A 610 66.90 14.27 38.69
CA ARG A 610 67.43 12.91 38.92
C ARG A 610 66.43 12.00 39.64
N PRO A 611 66.60 10.66 39.61
CA PRO A 611 65.71 9.74 40.31
C PRO A 611 65.78 9.94 41.82
N ALA A 612 64.61 10.09 42.45
CA ALA A 612 64.44 10.10 43.90
C ALA A 612 63.65 8.86 44.36
N THR A 613 63.87 8.47 45.61
CA THR A 613 63.24 7.33 46.32
C THR A 613 61.71 7.31 46.22
N PRO A 614 61.08 6.11 46.25
CA PRO A 614 59.64 5.97 46.09
C PRO A 614 58.88 6.54 47.30
N GLY A 615 58.09 7.59 47.06
CA GLY A 615 57.07 8.11 47.98
C GLY A 615 55.69 7.46 47.76
N PRO A 616 54.72 7.69 48.65
CA PRO A 616 53.43 7.00 48.63
C PRO A 616 52.55 7.41 47.45
N VAL A 617 51.92 6.42 46.81
CA VAL A 617 51.11 6.58 45.60
C VAL A 617 49.63 6.60 45.97
N SER A 618 49.01 7.78 46.07
CA SER A 618 47.54 7.89 46.29
C SER A 618 46.86 9.17 45.74
N GLY A 619 47.58 10.11 45.11
CA GLY A 619 47.02 11.45 44.79
C GLY A 619 46.42 11.66 43.39
N ASN A 620 46.82 10.88 42.38
CA ASN A 620 46.47 11.18 40.98
C ASN A 620 45.15 10.55 40.49
N ASP A 621 44.77 9.39 41.03
CA ASP A 621 43.58 8.66 40.55
C ASP A 621 42.27 9.36 40.94
N GLU A 622 42.17 9.91 42.15
CA GLU A 622 40.94 10.52 42.66
C GLU A 622 40.50 11.75 41.86
N VAL A 623 41.47 12.59 41.48
CA VAL A 623 41.25 13.80 40.64
C VAL A 623 40.83 13.41 39.23
N SER A 624 41.46 12.37 38.66
CA SER A 624 41.09 11.84 37.35
C SER A 624 39.66 11.31 37.36
N GLU A 625 39.31 10.45 38.31
CA GLU A 625 37.96 9.91 38.47
C GLU A 625 36.90 11.02 38.71
N GLU A 626 37.22 12.09 39.44
CA GLU A 626 36.27 13.20 39.63
C GLU A 626 36.01 13.95 38.30
N THR A 627 37.05 14.17 37.49
CA THR A 627 36.86 14.75 36.14
C THR A 627 36.06 13.82 35.23
N THR A 628 36.30 12.51 35.29
CA THR A 628 35.52 11.49 34.56
C THR A 628 34.05 11.52 34.99
N LEU A 629 33.75 11.50 36.29
CA LEU A 629 32.38 11.59 36.80
C LEU A 629 31.67 12.82 36.22
N ARG A 630 32.25 14.01 36.35
CA ARG A 630 31.67 15.25 35.81
C ARG A 630 31.38 15.16 34.30
N GLN A 631 32.31 14.60 33.52
CA GLN A 631 32.16 14.45 32.07
C GLN A 631 31.04 13.46 31.69
N LEU A 632 30.98 12.30 32.36
CA LEU A 632 29.90 11.32 32.15
C LEU A 632 28.53 11.91 32.50
N THR A 633 28.43 12.66 33.61
CA THR A 633 27.18 13.32 34.02
C THR A 633 26.69 14.36 32.99
N MET A 634 27.60 15.16 32.41
CA MET A 634 27.26 16.14 31.38
C MET A 634 26.73 15.47 30.10
N LEU A 635 27.36 14.38 29.65
CA LEU A 635 26.93 13.62 28.46
C LEU A 635 25.51 13.04 28.64
N ILE A 636 25.18 12.52 29.83
CA ILE A 636 23.85 12.02 30.15
C ILE A 636 22.81 13.15 30.11
N ALA A 637 23.07 14.26 30.81
CA ALA A 637 22.14 15.37 30.93
C ALA A 637 21.80 16.01 29.57
N ASP A 638 22.79 16.16 28.70
CA ASP A 638 22.61 16.71 27.35
C ASP A 638 21.95 15.72 26.39
N ALA A 639 22.22 14.42 26.49
CA ALA A 639 21.53 13.40 25.69
C ALA A 639 20.02 13.38 25.99
N GLN A 640 19.63 13.33 27.27
CA GLN A 640 18.22 13.40 27.69
C GLN A 640 17.57 14.75 27.34
N THR A 641 18.32 15.85 27.41
CA THR A 641 17.82 17.17 27.06
C THR A 641 17.68 17.38 25.56
N MET A 642 18.52 16.73 24.75
CA MET A 642 18.38 16.69 23.29
C MET A 642 17.10 15.95 22.89
N GLU A 643 16.86 14.74 23.42
CA GLU A 643 15.64 13.97 23.20
C GLU A 643 14.39 14.81 23.50
N ARG A 644 14.28 15.35 24.72
CA ARG A 644 13.14 16.14 25.16
C ARG A 644 12.92 17.39 24.28
N ARG A 645 13.97 18.16 24.00
CA ARG A 645 13.85 19.43 23.27
C ARG A 645 13.59 19.23 21.77
N VAL A 646 14.19 18.22 21.15
CA VAL A 646 13.96 17.93 19.72
C VAL A 646 12.57 17.33 19.52
N PHE A 647 12.08 16.48 20.43
CA PHE A 647 10.72 15.96 20.36
C PHE A 647 9.68 17.08 20.56
N ASN A 648 9.89 18.01 21.50
CA ASN A 648 9.02 19.18 21.64
C ASN A 648 9.03 20.08 20.39
N LEU A 649 10.21 20.32 19.78
CA LEU A 649 10.32 21.05 18.51
C LEU A 649 9.55 20.32 17.39
N PHE A 650 9.55 18.99 17.39
CA PHE A 650 8.78 18.20 16.43
C PHE A 650 7.28 18.44 16.59
N GLU A 651 6.72 18.26 17.78
CA GLU A 651 5.29 18.45 18.07
C GLU A 651 4.83 19.89 17.84
N GLU A 652 5.57 20.89 18.34
CA GLU A 652 5.18 22.30 18.28
C GLU A 652 5.28 22.90 16.88
N ARG A 653 6.19 22.41 16.01
CA ARG A 653 6.53 23.12 14.76
C ARG A 653 6.70 22.26 13.52
N ILE A 654 7.25 21.05 13.63
CA ILE A 654 7.51 20.19 12.47
C ILE A 654 6.22 19.48 12.05
N ARG A 655 5.51 18.86 12.99
CA ARG A 655 4.32 18.02 12.73
C ARG A 655 3.25 18.76 11.93
N GLY A 656 2.95 20.01 12.29
CA GLY A 656 1.97 20.84 11.57
C GLY A 656 2.36 21.22 10.14
N ARG A 657 3.66 21.18 9.79
CA ARG A 657 4.20 21.53 8.47
C ARG A 657 4.46 20.32 7.55
N LEU A 658 4.30 19.12 8.08
CA LEU A 658 4.34 17.90 7.27
C LEU A 658 2.94 17.59 6.69
N PRO A 659 2.87 16.94 5.51
CA PRO A 659 1.61 16.45 4.95
C PRO A 659 0.86 15.57 5.96
N PRO A 660 -0.47 15.68 6.07
CA PRO A 660 -1.26 15.01 7.12
C PRO A 660 -0.99 13.51 7.18
N ASP A 661 -0.90 12.87 6.02
CA ASP A 661 -0.76 11.42 5.84
C ASP A 661 0.54 10.82 6.40
N VAL A 662 1.55 11.66 6.68
CA VAL A 662 2.91 11.23 7.09
C VAL A 662 3.27 11.73 8.51
N ARG A 663 2.33 12.38 9.22
CA ARG A 663 2.62 13.04 10.51
C ARG A 663 2.96 12.07 11.63
N ASP A 664 2.28 10.93 11.65
CA ASP A 664 2.40 9.95 12.72
C ASP A 664 3.66 9.09 12.51
N ASP A 665 3.87 8.57 11.29
CA ASP A 665 5.12 7.93 10.85
C ASP A 665 6.35 8.79 11.14
N ALA A 666 6.29 10.10 10.84
CA ALA A 666 7.39 11.02 11.13
C ALA A 666 7.66 11.19 12.63
N GLY A 667 6.61 11.09 13.47
CA GLY A 667 6.73 11.11 14.93
C GLY A 667 7.42 9.88 15.48
N ASP A 668 7.11 8.71 14.95
CA ASP A 668 7.74 7.45 15.34
C ASP A 668 9.20 7.37 14.85
N VAL A 669 9.49 7.79 13.61
CA VAL A 669 10.86 7.95 13.10
C VAL A 669 11.69 8.93 13.95
N MET A 670 11.08 10.03 14.42
CA MET A 670 11.75 10.96 15.33
C MET A 670 12.03 10.30 16.69
N ARG A 671 11.05 9.58 17.26
CA ARG A 671 11.19 8.87 18.53
C ARG A 671 12.29 7.81 18.47
N GLU A 672 12.32 7.00 17.42
CA GLU A 672 13.37 6.01 17.20
C GLU A 672 14.75 6.69 17.07
N SER A 673 14.83 7.74 16.25
CA SER A 673 16.07 8.51 16.06
C SER A 673 16.62 9.07 17.37
N LEU A 674 15.76 9.61 18.25
CA LEU A 674 16.13 10.19 19.54
C LEU A 674 16.44 9.13 20.61
N SER A 675 15.69 8.02 20.67
CA SER A 675 16.01 6.88 21.55
C SER A 675 17.41 6.33 21.26
N SER A 676 17.85 6.41 20.00
CA SER A 676 19.18 6.00 19.57
C SER A 676 20.29 6.94 20.06
N VAL A 677 19.97 8.20 20.41
CA VAL A 677 20.86 9.16 21.08
C VAL A 677 20.96 8.84 22.57
N THR A 678 19.85 8.50 23.23
CA THR A 678 19.83 8.16 24.67
C THR A 678 20.27 6.74 24.99
N ALA A 679 20.45 5.88 23.98
CA ALA A 679 20.99 4.52 24.11
C ALA A 679 22.36 4.42 24.83
N VAL A 680 23.16 5.49 24.89
CA VAL A 680 24.42 5.51 25.66
C VAL A 680 24.21 5.64 27.18
N VAL A 681 23.08 6.21 27.62
CA VAL A 681 22.82 6.57 29.03
C VAL A 681 22.98 5.39 29.99
N PRO A 682 22.51 4.15 29.71
CA PRO A 682 22.71 3.01 30.61
C PRO A 682 24.18 2.65 30.82
N SER A 683 25.01 2.71 29.76
CA SER A 683 26.44 2.41 29.83
C SER A 683 27.20 3.45 30.66
N LEU A 684 26.91 4.74 30.44
CA LEU A 684 27.52 5.82 31.23
C LEU A 684 27.04 5.79 32.69
N SER A 685 25.77 5.47 32.93
CA SER A 685 25.20 5.32 34.28
C SER A 685 25.88 4.19 35.05
N SER A 686 26.13 3.04 34.41
CA SER A 686 26.84 1.90 35.00
C SER A 686 28.29 2.24 35.38
N GLN A 687 28.97 3.09 34.61
CA GLN A 687 30.32 3.56 34.96
C GLN A 687 30.30 4.52 36.15
N ILE A 688 29.33 5.45 36.20
CA ILE A 688 29.12 6.34 37.35
C ILE A 688 28.85 5.51 38.62
N THR A 689 27.93 4.54 38.58
CA THR A 689 27.67 3.69 39.76
C THR A 689 28.88 2.85 40.13
N THR A 690 29.64 2.33 39.17
CA THR A 690 30.88 1.56 39.45
C THR A 690 31.92 2.40 40.19
N ILE A 691 32.16 3.65 39.78
CA ILE A 691 33.10 4.56 40.45
C ILE A 691 32.60 4.91 41.86
N LEU A 692 31.30 5.22 42.02
CA LEU A 692 30.71 5.53 43.32
C LEU A 692 30.75 4.32 44.28
N ILE A 693 30.38 3.13 43.81
CA ILE A 693 30.47 1.87 44.56
C ILE A 693 31.90 1.60 45.02
N LYS A 694 32.90 1.76 44.14
CA LYS A 694 34.33 1.59 44.49
C LYS A 694 34.71 2.50 45.67
N ARG A 695 34.34 3.79 45.62
CA ARG A 695 34.64 4.78 46.67
C ARG A 695 33.91 4.51 47.98
N CYS A 696 32.63 4.12 47.93
CA CYS A 696 31.86 3.75 49.11
C CYS A 696 32.35 2.44 49.76
N ALA A 697 32.79 1.47 48.97
CA ALA A 697 33.24 0.16 49.45
C ALA A 697 34.57 0.21 50.25
N GLU A 698 35.38 1.26 50.11
CA GLU A 698 36.56 1.47 50.96
C GLU A 698 36.19 1.61 52.44
N HIS A 699 35.12 2.36 52.74
CA HIS A 699 34.62 2.57 54.10
C HIS A 699 34.05 1.28 54.72
N LEU A 700 33.50 0.36 53.90
CA LEU A 700 33.01 -0.95 54.36
C LEU A 700 34.12 -1.86 54.91
N LYS A 701 35.39 -1.63 54.57
CA LYS A 701 36.52 -2.44 55.11
C LYS A 701 36.61 -2.32 56.64
N LEU A 702 36.17 -1.19 57.20
CA LEU A 702 36.22 -0.91 58.64
C LEU A 702 35.19 -1.71 59.45
N VAL A 703 34.08 -2.16 58.83
CA VAL A 703 33.04 -3.03 59.45
C VAL A 703 33.66 -4.30 60.04
N ARG A 704 34.71 -4.85 59.41
CA ARG A 704 35.41 -6.04 59.90
C ARG A 704 36.04 -5.85 61.29
N SER A 705 36.35 -4.61 61.67
CA SER A 705 36.99 -4.27 62.96
C SER A 705 36.01 -4.02 64.11
N VAL A 706 34.73 -3.75 63.82
CA VAL A 706 33.69 -3.40 64.82
C VAL A 706 33.61 -4.44 65.94
N ALA A 707 33.52 -5.73 65.57
CA ALA A 707 33.46 -6.83 66.52
C ALA A 707 34.71 -6.98 67.41
N SER A 708 35.85 -6.40 67.03
CA SER A 708 37.05 -6.33 67.89
C SER A 708 37.08 -5.05 68.73
N GLN A 709 36.61 -3.93 68.19
CA GLN A 709 36.58 -2.63 68.89
C GLN A 709 35.58 -2.62 70.04
N VAL A 710 34.36 -3.14 69.82
CA VAL A 710 33.32 -3.24 70.86
C VAL A 710 33.75 -4.16 72.01
N ARG A 711 34.46 -5.26 71.70
CA ARG A 711 35.03 -6.19 72.71
C ARG A 711 36.19 -5.59 73.50
N ALA A 712 36.97 -4.68 72.90
CA ALA A 712 38.04 -3.96 73.59
C ALA A 712 37.51 -2.80 74.47
N SER A 713 36.27 -2.35 74.24
CA SER A 713 35.66 -1.22 74.96
C SER A 713 34.97 -1.66 76.27
N THR A 714 35.26 -0.97 77.37
CA THR A 714 34.83 -1.37 78.71
C THR A 714 33.54 -0.71 79.20
N ARG A 715 32.62 -1.53 79.70
CA ARG A 715 31.58 -1.23 80.72
C ARG A 715 30.35 -0.35 80.39
N LYS A 716 30.14 0.15 79.18
CA LYS A 716 28.80 0.56 78.72
C LYS A 716 28.42 -0.09 77.38
N GLY A 717 27.11 -0.23 77.17
CA GLY A 717 26.55 -0.65 75.88
C GLY A 717 26.69 0.45 74.82
N PRO A 718 26.58 0.10 73.53
CA PRO A 718 26.70 1.06 72.43
C PRO A 718 25.54 2.07 72.45
N SER A 719 25.86 3.36 72.31
CA SER A 719 24.87 4.46 72.27
C SER A 719 25.03 5.38 71.06
N GLU A 720 26.12 5.24 70.30
CA GLU A 720 26.45 6.04 69.12
C GLU A 720 26.88 5.08 67.99
N PRO A 721 26.65 5.45 66.71
CA PRO A 721 27.06 4.62 65.58
C PRO A 721 28.58 4.58 65.44
N SER A 722 29.11 3.52 64.84
CA SER A 722 30.52 3.39 64.53
C SER A 722 30.98 4.60 63.69
N TYR A 723 32.12 5.18 64.06
CA TYR A 723 32.66 6.46 63.55
C TYR A 723 32.76 6.59 62.01
N PHE A 724 32.71 5.48 61.26
CA PHE A 724 32.80 5.45 59.81
C PHE A 724 31.45 5.33 59.09
N VAL A 725 30.33 5.08 59.78
CA VAL A 725 29.02 4.77 59.15
C VAL A 725 28.55 5.91 58.25
N HIS A 726 28.50 7.15 58.78
CA HIS A 726 28.16 8.36 58.02
C HIS A 726 29.11 8.65 56.83
N ASN A 727 30.31 8.04 56.81
CA ASN A 727 31.24 8.18 55.68
C ASN A 727 30.95 7.17 54.56
N ILE A 728 30.17 6.11 54.79
CA ILE A 728 29.86 5.07 53.78
C ILE A 728 29.16 5.68 52.56
N LEU A 729 28.15 6.54 52.75
CA LEU A 729 27.38 7.17 51.66
C LEU A 729 27.79 8.63 51.36
N LYS A 730 28.84 9.13 52.01
CA LYS A 730 29.32 10.51 51.86
C LYS A 730 29.67 10.87 50.40
N GLU A 731 30.33 9.97 49.68
CA GLU A 731 30.74 10.18 48.29
C GLU A 731 29.55 10.26 47.33
N VAL A 732 28.50 9.47 47.58
CA VAL A 732 27.22 9.56 46.84
C VAL A 732 26.53 10.89 47.15
N ARG A 733 26.45 11.28 48.42
CA ARG A 733 25.88 12.56 48.86
C ARG A 733 26.60 13.75 48.21
N ALA A 734 27.92 13.72 48.15
CA ALA A 734 28.74 14.74 47.50
C ALA A 734 28.52 14.79 45.97
N TYR A 735 28.44 13.63 45.30
CA TYR A 735 28.16 13.56 43.87
C TYR A 735 26.75 14.08 43.53
N LEU A 736 25.71 13.60 44.19
CA LEU A 736 24.31 14.01 43.93
C LEU A 736 24.06 15.47 44.35
N GLY A 737 24.77 15.97 45.36
CA GLY A 737 24.75 17.36 45.80
C GLY A 737 25.59 18.32 44.93
N GLY A 738 26.44 17.80 44.05
CA GLY A 738 27.32 18.56 43.16
C GLY A 738 27.07 18.22 41.68
N PRO A 739 27.95 17.47 40.99
CA PRO A 739 27.80 17.15 39.56
C PRO A 739 26.44 16.55 39.18
N GLY A 740 25.89 15.67 40.01
CA GLY A 740 24.62 14.98 39.77
C GLY A 740 23.38 15.88 39.71
N ARG A 741 23.48 17.18 40.03
CA ARG A 741 22.37 18.14 39.95
C ARG A 741 21.90 18.45 38.53
N VAL A 742 22.72 18.24 37.50
CA VAL A 742 22.33 18.52 36.10
C VAL A 742 21.50 17.40 35.48
N VAL A 743 21.40 16.24 36.14
CA VAL A 743 20.64 15.08 35.70
C VAL A 743 19.23 15.11 36.31
N GLU A 744 18.28 14.54 35.59
CA GLU A 744 16.89 14.41 36.01
C GLU A 744 16.75 13.69 37.37
N GLU A 745 15.79 14.15 38.18
CA GLU A 745 15.60 13.66 39.55
C GLU A 745 15.30 12.16 39.63
N GLU A 746 14.60 11.59 38.65
CA GLU A 746 14.33 10.17 38.61
C GLU A 746 15.61 9.35 38.37
N LEU A 747 16.46 9.75 37.42
CA LEU A 747 17.74 9.09 37.18
C LEU A 747 18.72 9.31 38.35
N ARG A 748 18.70 10.49 38.99
CA ARG A 748 19.41 10.77 40.24
C ARG A 748 19.03 9.79 41.34
N ARG A 749 17.73 9.49 41.52
CA ARG A 749 17.22 8.48 42.46
C ARG A 749 17.67 7.07 42.08
N ARG A 750 17.51 6.67 40.81
CA ARG A 750 17.93 5.33 40.32
C ARG A 750 19.42 5.08 40.54
N LEU A 751 20.28 6.07 40.28
CA LEU A 751 21.73 5.99 40.57
C LEU A 751 22.00 5.80 42.07
N ALA A 752 21.29 6.51 42.95
CA ALA A 752 21.42 6.36 44.39
C ALA A 752 21.00 4.95 44.86
N THR A 753 19.85 4.46 44.41
CA THR A 753 19.33 3.13 44.74
C THR A 753 20.33 2.02 44.38
N VAL A 754 20.85 2.01 43.15
CA VAL A 754 21.80 0.97 42.69
C VAL A 754 23.09 0.95 43.53
N VAL A 755 23.61 2.12 43.92
CA VAL A 755 24.80 2.18 44.78
C VAL A 755 24.48 1.71 46.20
N VAL A 756 23.33 2.11 46.76
CA VAL A 756 22.91 1.71 48.11
C VAL A 756 22.64 0.20 48.19
N GLU A 757 22.02 -0.41 47.18
CA GLU A 757 21.75 -1.85 47.14
C GLU A 757 23.03 -2.69 47.11
N ASP A 758 24.01 -2.34 46.26
CA ASP A 758 25.30 -3.05 46.21
C ASP A 758 26.08 -2.88 47.52
N ILE A 759 26.06 -1.69 48.13
CA ILE A 759 26.67 -1.42 49.43
C ILE A 759 25.99 -2.21 50.55
N ALA A 760 24.66 -2.31 50.58
CA ALA A 760 23.91 -3.12 51.53
C ALA A 760 24.18 -4.62 51.35
N GLY A 761 24.27 -5.09 50.09
CA GLY A 761 24.66 -6.47 49.76
C GLY A 761 26.07 -6.82 50.24
N ARG A 762 27.06 -5.93 50.01
CA ARG A 762 28.42 -6.07 50.54
C ARG A 762 28.45 -6.06 52.06
N TYR A 763 27.71 -5.17 52.71
CA TYR A 763 27.59 -5.11 54.17
C TYR A 763 27.05 -6.44 54.72
N THR A 764 25.95 -6.95 54.15
CA THR A 764 25.34 -8.25 54.49
C THR A 764 26.32 -9.41 54.33
N SER A 765 27.09 -9.42 53.23
CA SER A 765 28.13 -10.41 52.99
C SER A 765 29.20 -10.37 54.08
N ILE A 766 29.72 -9.18 54.43
CA ILE A 766 30.68 -8.99 55.53
C ILE A 766 30.10 -9.52 56.85
N LEU A 767 28.84 -9.20 57.19
CA LEU A 767 28.19 -9.72 58.39
C LEU A 767 28.12 -11.26 58.40
N SER A 768 27.74 -11.86 57.27
CA SER A 768 27.66 -13.32 57.16
C SER A 768 29.03 -13.99 57.35
N THR A 769 30.11 -13.35 56.89
CA THR A 769 31.48 -13.85 57.09
C THR A 769 31.93 -13.71 58.54
N GLN A 770 31.64 -12.57 59.20
CA GLN A 770 31.92 -12.39 60.63
C GLN A 770 31.20 -13.46 61.45
N LYS A 771 29.89 -13.65 61.26
CA LYS A 771 29.11 -14.68 61.95
C LYS A 771 29.70 -16.09 61.78
N LYS A 772 30.06 -16.49 60.54
CA LYS A 772 30.72 -17.79 60.29
C LYS A 772 32.07 -17.92 61.01
N THR A 773 32.88 -16.86 61.06
CA THR A 773 34.15 -16.89 61.82
C THR A 773 33.93 -16.96 63.33
N GLU A 774 32.86 -16.35 63.85
CA GLU A 774 32.51 -16.36 65.27
C GLU A 774 31.92 -17.71 65.70
N ASP A 775 31.06 -18.33 64.89
CA ASP A 775 30.57 -19.71 65.10
C ASP A 775 31.73 -20.71 65.08
N SER A 776 32.71 -20.51 64.19
CA SER A 776 33.94 -21.31 64.14
C SER A 776 34.79 -21.14 65.42
N LEU A 777 34.94 -19.91 65.91
CA LEU A 777 35.63 -19.60 67.17
C LEU A 777 34.88 -20.15 68.40
N ARG A 778 33.54 -20.15 68.39
CA ARG A 778 32.70 -20.77 69.42
C ARG A 778 32.90 -22.28 69.46
N TRP A 779 32.91 -22.94 68.30
CA TRP A 779 33.19 -24.37 68.18
C TRP A 779 34.60 -24.71 68.69
N LEU A 780 35.62 -23.91 68.32
CA LEU A 780 37.00 -24.07 68.79
C LEU A 780 37.13 -23.87 70.32
N LYS A 781 36.44 -22.88 70.90
CA LYS A 781 36.40 -22.66 72.35
C LYS A 781 35.73 -23.84 73.09
N LYS A 782 34.64 -24.40 72.55
CA LYS A 782 33.99 -25.60 73.10
C LYS A 782 34.89 -26.84 73.01
N GLY A 783 35.59 -27.04 71.89
CA GLY A 783 36.56 -28.13 71.73
C GLY A 783 37.73 -28.05 72.72
N ARG A 784 38.17 -26.83 73.08
CA ARG A 784 39.28 -26.61 74.02
C ARG A 784 38.92 -26.92 75.49
N GLN A 785 37.64 -26.97 75.86
CA GLN A 785 37.20 -27.40 77.19
C GLN A 785 37.32 -28.91 77.43
N GLY A 786 37.55 -29.72 76.38
CA GLY A 786 37.64 -31.19 76.49
C GLY A 786 38.97 -31.75 77.03
N LEU A 787 39.98 -30.91 77.32
CA LEU A 787 41.36 -31.35 77.62
C LEU A 787 41.91 -30.79 78.93
N SER A 788 41.09 -30.75 79.99
CA SER A 788 41.54 -30.37 81.35
C SER A 788 41.13 -31.38 82.42
N PHE A 789 41.41 -32.66 82.14
CA PHE A 789 41.51 -33.72 83.14
C PHE A 789 42.97 -33.85 83.59
N PHE A 790 43.38 -33.15 84.65
CA PHE A 790 44.44 -33.52 85.62
C PHE A 790 44.87 -32.30 86.47
N GLY A 791 44.56 -32.31 87.78
CA GLY A 791 45.26 -31.51 88.80
C GLY A 791 44.48 -30.37 89.48
N ARG A 792 44.00 -30.66 90.71
CA ARG A 792 43.84 -29.79 91.93
C ARG A 792 43.47 -28.29 91.80
N ALA A 793 42.73 -27.68 92.73
CA ALA A 793 41.83 -28.11 93.82
C ALA A 793 41.14 -26.85 94.40
N ALA A 794 39.90 -26.99 94.87
CA ALA A 794 39.12 -26.09 95.75
C ALA A 794 39.58 -24.62 95.97
N ALA A 795 38.77 -23.66 95.48
CA ALA A 795 38.54 -22.37 96.15
C ALA A 795 37.16 -21.79 95.79
N SER A 796 36.40 -21.40 96.82
CA SER A 796 35.26 -20.45 96.87
C SER A 796 34.48 -20.11 95.57
N ALA A 797 33.19 -20.44 95.57
CA ALA A 797 32.21 -19.71 94.77
C ALA A 797 32.09 -18.25 95.23
N SER A 798 31.86 -17.33 94.30
CA SER A 798 31.43 -15.95 94.56
C SER A 798 30.55 -15.50 93.39
N PRO A 799 29.35 -14.92 93.64
CA PRO A 799 28.45 -14.52 92.57
C PRO A 799 28.89 -13.17 92.00
N ALA A 800 29.05 -13.10 90.68
CA ALA A 800 29.28 -11.84 89.98
C ALA A 800 28.45 -11.81 88.68
N GLU A 801 27.41 -10.99 88.77
CA GLU A 801 26.95 -10.00 87.79
C GLU A 801 26.53 -10.44 86.38
N ASP A 802 25.28 -10.08 86.09
CA ASP A 802 24.57 -10.20 84.81
C ASP A 802 25.13 -9.22 83.77
N GLY A 803 26.33 -9.52 83.29
CA GLY A 803 26.92 -8.87 82.12
C GLY A 803 26.44 -9.57 80.85
N GLY A 804 25.52 -8.94 80.11
CA GLY A 804 25.11 -9.40 78.77
C GLY A 804 26.32 -9.71 77.90
N SER A 805 26.21 -10.76 77.09
CA SER A 805 27.34 -11.35 76.36
C SER A 805 28.06 -10.28 75.53
N ASP A 806 29.39 -10.35 75.42
CA ASP A 806 30.15 -9.49 74.51
C ASP A 806 29.64 -9.60 73.05
N ASP A 807 28.95 -10.69 72.74
CA ASP A 807 28.21 -10.91 71.49
C ASP A 807 26.99 -10.01 71.34
N ASP A 808 26.20 -9.84 72.40
CA ASP A 808 24.98 -9.03 72.42
C ASP A 808 25.34 -7.54 72.26
N ARG A 809 26.47 -7.12 72.86
CA ARG A 809 27.04 -5.77 72.71
C ARG A 809 27.50 -5.50 71.27
N VAL A 810 28.15 -6.48 70.63
CA VAL A 810 28.54 -6.42 69.21
C VAL A 810 27.30 -6.35 68.32
N LYS A 811 26.29 -7.18 68.59
CA LYS A 811 25.01 -7.19 67.86
C LYS A 811 24.30 -5.83 67.94
N MET A 812 24.16 -5.25 69.13
CA MET A 812 23.53 -3.96 69.36
C MET A 812 24.24 -2.82 68.58
N GLN A 813 25.57 -2.80 68.53
CA GLN A 813 26.31 -1.81 67.73
C GLN A 813 25.99 -1.98 66.24
N MET A 814 25.96 -3.21 65.75
CA MET A 814 25.72 -3.51 64.33
C MET A 814 24.29 -3.21 63.89
N MET A 815 23.30 -3.34 64.79
CA MET A 815 21.92 -2.88 64.55
C MET A 815 21.85 -1.35 64.44
N LEU A 816 22.51 -0.63 65.36
CA LEU A 816 22.52 0.83 65.37
C LEU A 816 23.28 1.42 64.17
N ASP A 817 24.36 0.77 63.73
CA ASP A 817 25.10 1.11 62.51
C ASP A 817 24.22 0.92 61.25
N VAL A 818 23.40 -0.13 61.20
CA VAL A 818 22.48 -0.41 60.09
C VAL A 818 21.29 0.56 60.07
N GLU A 819 20.71 0.88 61.23
CA GLU A 819 19.64 1.88 61.34
C GLU A 819 20.12 3.28 60.92
N THR A 820 21.38 3.62 61.23
CA THR A 820 22.00 4.88 60.80
C THR A 820 22.26 4.89 59.29
N LEU A 821 22.78 3.79 58.73
CA LEU A 821 22.97 3.63 57.28
C LEU A 821 21.64 3.67 56.50
N ALA A 822 20.56 3.15 57.08
CA ALA A 822 19.22 3.24 56.52
C ALA A 822 18.74 4.71 56.44
N LYS A 823 18.85 5.48 57.52
CA LYS A 823 18.53 6.92 57.53
C LYS A 823 19.38 7.71 56.53
N ASP A 824 20.68 7.42 56.44
CA ASP A 824 21.58 8.02 55.44
C ASP A 824 21.17 7.71 53.98
N ALA A 825 20.49 6.59 53.72
CA ALA A 825 19.95 6.25 52.40
C ALA A 825 18.57 6.92 52.13
N GLU A 826 17.73 7.02 53.15
CA GLU A 826 16.46 7.75 53.16
C GLU A 826 16.66 9.23 52.79
N GLU A 827 17.69 9.87 53.36
CA GLU A 827 18.09 11.25 53.03
C GLU A 827 18.54 11.45 51.57
N LEU A 828 18.92 10.38 50.87
CA LEU A 828 19.25 10.40 49.44
C LEU A 828 18.03 10.11 48.54
N GLY A 829 16.85 9.93 49.13
CA GLY A 829 15.59 9.67 48.42
C GLY A 829 15.43 8.24 47.93
N VAL A 830 16.15 7.28 48.53
CA VAL A 830 16.05 5.85 48.23
C VAL A 830 14.94 5.22 49.08
N ASP A 831 14.09 4.41 48.46
CA ASP A 831 13.07 3.63 49.14
C ASP A 831 13.70 2.44 49.91
N ILE A 832 13.46 2.35 51.21
CA ILE A 832 14.04 1.33 52.07
C ILE A 832 13.26 0.01 52.00
N GLU A 833 11.97 0.02 51.69
CA GLU A 833 11.14 -1.19 51.72
C GLU A 833 11.55 -2.20 50.63
N GLY A 834 12.00 -1.70 49.47
CA GLY A 834 12.48 -2.49 48.35
C GLY A 834 13.98 -2.86 48.38
N THR A 835 14.81 -2.14 49.12
CA THR A 835 16.28 -2.34 49.09
C THR A 835 16.76 -3.43 50.05
N GLY A 836 17.97 -3.95 49.78
CA GLY A 836 18.62 -4.97 50.62
C GLY A 836 18.82 -4.57 52.10
N LEU A 837 18.71 -3.29 52.44
CA LEU A 837 18.74 -2.79 53.83
C LEU A 837 17.60 -3.36 54.67
N SER A 838 16.37 -3.45 54.14
CA SER A 838 15.24 -4.05 54.88
C SER A 838 15.45 -5.55 55.14
N SER A 839 16.07 -6.26 54.18
CA SER A 839 16.48 -7.65 54.37
C SER A 839 17.57 -7.78 55.44
N LEU A 840 18.53 -6.86 55.46
CA LEU A 840 19.64 -6.81 56.43
C LEU A 840 19.12 -6.56 57.86
N GLN A 841 18.17 -5.64 58.03
CA GLN A 841 17.52 -5.37 59.32
C GLN A 841 16.70 -6.58 59.80
N ARG A 842 15.83 -7.15 58.94
CA ARG A 842 15.11 -8.40 59.23
C ARG A 842 16.05 -9.56 59.57
N HIS A 843 17.22 -9.64 58.94
CA HIS A 843 18.23 -10.68 59.19
C HIS A 843 18.95 -10.49 60.55
N LEU A 844 18.99 -9.28 61.10
CA LEU A 844 19.45 -9.02 62.47
C LEU A 844 18.36 -9.35 63.51
N ASP A 845 17.10 -8.97 63.24
CA ASP A 845 15.95 -9.23 64.12
C ASP A 845 15.61 -10.73 64.20
N SER A 846 15.71 -11.44 63.07
CA SER A 846 15.43 -12.87 62.95
C SER A 846 16.34 -13.74 63.82
N VAL A 847 17.57 -13.28 64.11
CA VAL A 847 18.54 -14.02 64.93
C VAL A 847 18.07 -14.22 66.37
N ASP A 848 17.25 -13.32 66.94
CA ASP A 848 16.76 -13.48 68.32
C ASP A 848 15.58 -14.46 68.45
N HIS A 849 14.82 -14.65 67.37
CA HIS A 849 13.68 -15.57 67.35
C HIS A 849 14.11 -17.03 67.10
N TYR A 850 15.17 -17.25 66.33
CA TYR A 850 15.64 -18.61 66.01
C TYR A 850 16.49 -19.27 67.10
N THR A 851 17.21 -18.52 67.93
CA THR A 851 18.06 -19.09 69.00
C THR A 851 17.21 -19.82 70.04
N THR A 852 16.15 -19.19 70.54
CA THR A 852 15.32 -19.70 71.63
C THR A 852 14.42 -20.87 71.20
N LEU A 853 13.81 -20.78 70.01
CA LEU A 853 12.95 -21.85 69.47
C LEU A 853 13.76 -23.01 68.85
N GLY A 854 14.89 -22.68 68.21
CA GLY A 854 15.73 -23.65 67.52
C GLY A 854 16.47 -24.59 68.47
N THR A 855 16.93 -24.11 69.64
CA THR A 855 17.68 -24.98 70.57
C THR A 855 16.87 -26.11 71.19
N SER A 856 15.56 -25.94 71.40
CA SER A 856 14.69 -26.99 71.95
C SER A 856 14.19 -27.94 70.85
N LEU A 857 13.75 -27.42 69.71
CA LEU A 857 13.16 -28.22 68.65
C LEU A 857 14.22 -29.00 67.84
N ALA A 858 15.35 -28.38 67.51
CA ALA A 858 16.39 -29.02 66.71
C ALA A 858 17.11 -30.14 67.48
N ALA A 859 17.27 -30.02 68.80
CA ALA A 859 17.89 -31.07 69.62
C ALA A 859 17.08 -32.39 69.59
N GLN A 860 15.74 -32.30 69.58
CA GLN A 860 14.85 -33.47 69.59
C GLN A 860 14.57 -34.03 68.18
N GLN A 861 14.50 -33.17 67.16
CA GLN A 861 14.29 -33.61 65.79
C GLN A 861 15.58 -34.12 65.13
N ALA A 862 16.74 -33.46 65.32
CA ALA A 862 17.97 -33.85 64.63
C ALA A 862 18.50 -35.24 65.05
N SER A 863 18.37 -35.64 66.32
CA SER A 863 18.76 -37.00 66.74
C SER A 863 17.89 -38.08 66.09
N THR A 864 16.59 -37.79 65.93
CA THR A 864 15.61 -38.70 65.34
C THR A 864 15.81 -38.80 63.83
N LEU A 865 15.98 -37.66 63.15
CA LEU A 865 16.19 -37.60 61.70
C LEU A 865 17.55 -38.20 61.29
N SER A 866 18.62 -37.94 62.04
CA SER A 866 19.96 -38.49 61.76
C SER A 866 20.00 -40.02 61.91
N SER A 867 19.26 -40.58 62.86
CA SER A 867 19.10 -42.03 63.02
C SER A 867 18.38 -42.64 61.81
N GLN A 868 17.27 -42.04 61.39
CA GLN A 868 16.48 -42.48 60.23
C GLN A 868 17.27 -42.36 58.91
N LEU A 869 17.95 -41.23 58.67
CA LEU A 869 18.80 -41.03 57.48
C LEU A 869 19.92 -42.07 57.38
N SER A 870 20.63 -42.37 58.48
CA SER A 870 21.71 -43.37 58.45
C SER A 870 21.19 -44.79 58.14
N THR A 871 20.03 -45.15 58.68
CA THR A 871 19.38 -46.44 58.44
C THR A 871 18.87 -46.54 57.00
N PHE A 872 18.30 -45.46 56.47
CA PHE A 872 17.81 -45.39 55.10
C PHE A 872 18.95 -45.37 54.07
N GLN A 873 20.03 -44.63 54.31
CA GLN A 873 21.21 -44.60 53.43
C GLN A 873 21.87 -45.99 53.31
N ALA A 874 21.91 -46.76 54.41
CA ALA A 874 22.34 -48.15 54.39
C ALA A 874 21.39 -49.06 53.59
N ALA A 875 20.06 -48.88 53.71
CA ALA A 875 19.07 -49.63 52.95
C ALA A 875 19.12 -49.30 51.44
N LEU A 876 19.22 -48.03 51.08
CA LEU A 876 19.31 -47.53 49.70
C LEU A 876 20.61 -48.01 49.03
N SER A 877 21.74 -48.02 49.75
CA SER A 877 23.01 -48.59 49.27
C SER A 877 22.92 -50.11 49.04
N ARG A 878 22.12 -50.83 49.83
CA ARG A 878 21.91 -52.28 49.67
C ARG A 878 20.93 -52.61 48.53
N PHE A 879 19.89 -51.78 48.35
CA PHE A 879 18.92 -51.91 47.26
C PHE A 879 19.56 -51.64 45.89
N SER A 880 20.29 -50.52 45.77
CA SER A 880 20.99 -50.12 44.52
C SER A 880 22.02 -51.16 44.06
N SER A 881 22.83 -51.70 44.99
CA SER A 881 23.81 -52.76 44.66
C SER A 881 23.15 -54.08 44.25
N THR A 882 22.06 -54.48 44.91
CA THR A 882 21.35 -55.74 44.61
C THR A 882 20.59 -55.69 43.28
N HIS A 883 20.05 -54.54 42.90
CA HIS A 883 19.23 -54.38 41.68
C HIS A 883 19.95 -53.71 40.51
N ARG A 884 21.26 -53.44 40.59
CA ARG A 884 22.07 -52.76 39.56
C ARG A 884 21.78 -53.24 38.13
N ALA A 885 21.75 -54.55 37.88
CA ALA A 885 21.49 -55.09 36.54
C ALA A 885 20.08 -54.75 36.02
N LYS A 886 19.06 -54.79 36.88
CA LYS A 886 17.67 -54.44 36.53
C LYS A 886 17.50 -52.93 36.31
N ILE A 887 18.24 -52.11 37.05
CA ILE A 887 18.29 -50.65 36.87
C ILE A 887 18.95 -50.33 35.52
N LEU A 888 20.03 -51.01 35.14
CA LEU A 888 20.65 -50.75 33.83
C LEU A 888 19.86 -51.34 32.64
N SER A 889 19.00 -52.35 32.85
CA SER A 889 18.24 -52.99 31.77
C SER A 889 16.82 -52.47 31.55
N HIS A 890 16.02 -52.21 32.61
CA HIS A 890 14.58 -51.91 32.50
C HIS A 890 14.25 -50.41 32.65
N PRO A 891 13.58 -49.78 31.65
CA PRO A 891 13.34 -48.32 31.68
C PRO A 891 12.36 -47.88 32.77
N GLU A 892 11.25 -48.59 32.95
CA GLU A 892 10.28 -48.31 34.02
C GLU A 892 10.93 -48.35 35.41
N PHE A 893 11.86 -49.29 35.63
CA PHE A 893 12.59 -49.39 36.89
C PHE A 893 13.60 -48.25 37.08
N ARG A 894 14.27 -47.78 36.01
CA ARG A 894 15.09 -46.54 36.04
C ARG A 894 14.25 -45.33 36.45
N LYS A 895 13.10 -45.14 35.80
CA LYS A 895 12.19 -44.00 35.99
C LYS A 895 11.71 -43.90 37.44
N HIS A 896 11.18 -45.00 37.99
CA HIS A 896 10.72 -45.06 39.38
C HIS A 896 11.87 -44.86 40.38
N PHE A 897 13.04 -45.47 40.14
CA PHE A 897 14.20 -45.27 41.01
C PHE A 897 14.67 -43.81 41.04
N SER A 898 14.72 -43.14 39.88
CA SER A 898 15.09 -41.71 39.82
C SER A 898 14.06 -40.76 40.43
N ALA A 899 12.76 -41.04 40.26
CA ALA A 899 11.71 -40.24 40.89
C ALA A 899 11.81 -40.29 42.43
N LEU A 900 12.06 -41.49 42.98
CA LEU A 900 12.26 -41.70 44.42
C LEU A 900 13.54 -41.01 44.94
N CYS A 901 14.58 -40.87 44.12
CA CYS A 901 15.77 -40.08 44.48
C CYS A 901 15.46 -38.57 44.47
N ALA A 902 14.70 -38.09 43.49
CA ALA A 902 14.32 -36.68 43.33
C ALA A 902 13.36 -36.18 44.44
N GLU A 903 12.36 -36.97 44.83
CA GLU A 903 11.46 -36.65 45.96
C GLU A 903 12.21 -36.49 47.29
N LEU A 904 13.38 -37.14 47.43
CA LEU A 904 14.23 -37.08 48.61
C LEU A 904 15.33 -36.00 48.50
N GLY A 905 15.37 -35.23 47.42
CA GLY A 905 16.40 -34.20 47.18
C GLY A 905 17.81 -34.76 46.97
N VAL A 906 17.93 -36.04 46.58
CA VAL A 906 19.22 -36.69 46.31
C VAL A 906 19.39 -36.87 44.81
N ASP A 907 20.24 -36.04 44.21
CA ASP A 907 20.57 -36.18 42.79
C ASP A 907 21.49 -37.40 42.55
N PRO A 908 21.10 -38.38 41.72
CA PRO A 908 21.95 -39.52 41.36
C PRO A 908 23.07 -39.18 40.37
N LEU A 909 23.09 -37.98 39.77
CA LEU A 909 24.08 -37.54 38.77
C LEU A 909 25.03 -36.45 39.31
N GLY A 910 24.55 -35.51 40.12
CA GLY A 910 25.32 -34.39 40.70
C GLY A 910 26.37 -34.76 41.78
N GLY A 911 26.89 -35.98 41.75
CA GLY A 911 27.87 -36.48 42.71
C GLY A 911 29.29 -35.93 42.46
N GLY A 912 29.63 -34.81 43.11
CA GLY A 912 31.02 -34.34 43.18
C GLY A 912 31.98 -35.46 43.63
N SER A 913 33.11 -35.58 42.93
CA SER A 913 34.04 -36.73 42.97
C SER A 913 34.17 -37.44 44.32
N LYS A 914 33.93 -38.77 44.33
CA LYS A 914 33.91 -39.70 45.49
C LYS A 914 32.59 -39.72 46.27
N GLY A 915 31.51 -40.08 45.58
CA GLY A 915 30.18 -40.36 46.16
C GLY A 915 29.76 -41.82 46.09
N LEU A 916 28.71 -42.18 46.83
CA LEU A 916 28.10 -43.53 46.90
C LEU A 916 27.73 -44.11 45.51
N TRP A 917 27.44 -43.23 44.54
CA TRP A 917 26.82 -43.53 43.26
C TRP A 917 27.80 -43.95 42.15
N ASP A 918 29.08 -43.59 42.21
CA ASP A 918 30.10 -44.02 41.22
C ASP A 918 30.17 -45.56 41.14
N LYS A 919 30.01 -46.23 42.28
CA LYS A 919 29.98 -47.71 42.37
C LYS A 919 28.78 -48.36 41.67
N MET A 920 27.80 -47.57 41.22
CA MET A 920 26.59 -48.01 40.54
C MET A 920 26.72 -47.97 39.01
N GLY A 921 27.68 -47.22 38.45
CA GLY A 921 27.91 -47.10 37.00
C GLY A 921 26.73 -46.51 36.22
N LEU A 922 25.82 -45.81 36.91
CA LEU A 922 24.67 -45.15 36.30
C LEU A 922 25.10 -43.87 35.58
N THR A 923 26.03 -43.11 36.18
CA THR A 923 26.66 -41.92 35.57
C THR A 923 27.38 -42.30 34.27
N ASP A 924 28.22 -43.34 34.29
CA ASP A 924 28.91 -43.86 33.10
C ASP A 924 27.92 -44.25 31.98
N TRP A 925 26.77 -44.84 32.35
CA TRP A 925 25.73 -45.23 31.39
C TRP A 925 25.05 -44.02 30.73
N TYR A 926 24.78 -42.94 31.49
CA TYR A 926 24.24 -41.69 30.96
C TYR A 926 25.27 -40.91 30.15
N TYR A 927 26.55 -40.87 30.55
CA TYR A 927 27.60 -40.27 29.72
C TYR A 927 27.81 -41.05 28.41
N ALA A 928 27.83 -42.38 28.45
CA ALA A 928 27.90 -43.20 27.24
C ALA A 928 26.65 -43.04 26.35
N LEU A 929 25.46 -42.82 26.94
CA LEU A 929 24.25 -42.47 26.20
C LEU A 929 24.37 -41.09 25.54
N GLY A 930 24.88 -40.08 26.27
CA GLY A 930 25.09 -38.72 25.76
C GLY A 930 26.03 -38.70 24.56
N VAL A 931 27.17 -39.41 24.63
CA VAL A 931 28.11 -39.53 23.49
C VAL A 931 27.44 -40.16 22.26
N GLN A 932 26.58 -41.18 22.45
CA GLN A 932 25.85 -41.81 21.35
C GLN A 932 24.75 -40.91 20.76
N VAL A 933 24.05 -40.12 21.60
CA VAL A 933 23.10 -39.10 21.16
C VAL A 933 23.79 -38.03 20.32
N VAL A 934 24.96 -37.54 20.77
CA VAL A 934 25.81 -36.61 20.01
C VAL A 934 26.22 -37.19 18.65
N ASP A 935 26.69 -38.45 18.63
CA ASP A 935 27.13 -39.15 17.41
C ASP A 935 25.99 -39.36 16.39
N VAL A 936 24.79 -39.72 16.84
CA VAL A 936 23.58 -39.77 15.98
C VAL A 936 23.22 -38.38 15.46
N CYS A 937 23.19 -37.38 16.33
CA CYS A 937 22.84 -36.02 15.96
C CYS A 937 23.85 -35.37 14.99
N LEU A 938 25.13 -35.75 15.06
CA LEU A 938 26.15 -35.30 14.11
C LEU A 938 25.96 -35.94 12.72
N ARG A 939 25.58 -37.22 12.65
CA ARG A 939 25.26 -37.89 11.37
C ARG A 939 24.00 -37.33 10.70
N ALA A 940 22.98 -36.96 11.48
CA ALA A 940 21.75 -36.38 10.96
C ALA A 940 21.86 -34.85 10.69
N ARG A 941 22.95 -34.20 11.13
CA ARG A 941 23.09 -32.73 11.09
C ARG A 941 22.98 -32.13 9.70
N GLU A 942 23.60 -32.76 8.69
CA GLU A 942 23.58 -32.29 7.30
C GLU A 942 22.19 -32.39 6.65
N ARG A 943 21.28 -33.21 7.20
CA ARG A 943 19.93 -33.42 6.67
C ARG A 943 18.92 -32.41 7.21
N GLY A 944 19.02 -32.01 8.47
CA GLY A 944 17.98 -31.25 9.18
C GLY A 944 18.43 -29.90 9.76
N GLY A 945 19.51 -29.28 9.25
CA GLY A 945 19.97 -27.96 9.70
C GLY A 945 20.42 -27.89 11.18
N GLY A 946 20.66 -29.05 11.81
CA GLY A 946 20.89 -29.15 13.25
C GLY A 946 19.65 -29.40 14.11
N LEU A 947 18.53 -29.83 13.51
CA LEU A 947 17.34 -30.37 14.20
C LEU A 947 17.14 -31.84 13.82
N VAL A 948 16.89 -32.70 14.80
CA VAL A 948 16.67 -34.16 14.61
C VAL A 948 15.47 -34.60 15.44
N ALA A 949 14.54 -35.38 14.88
CA ALA A 949 13.37 -35.88 15.62
C ALA A 949 13.81 -36.74 16.82
N LEU A 950 13.22 -36.52 18.00
CA LEU A 950 13.60 -37.26 19.21
C LEU A 950 13.36 -38.78 19.04
N ASP A 951 12.31 -39.17 18.32
CA ASP A 951 12.01 -40.55 17.98
C ASP A 951 13.06 -41.18 17.03
N GLU A 952 13.73 -40.37 16.20
CA GLU A 952 14.86 -40.79 15.37
C GLU A 952 16.13 -40.96 16.20
N VAL A 953 16.41 -40.04 17.12
CA VAL A 953 17.51 -40.19 18.07
C VAL A 953 17.33 -41.46 18.91
N ILE A 954 16.13 -41.72 19.44
CA ILE A 954 15.85 -42.93 20.22
C ILE A 954 16.04 -44.19 19.36
N ARG A 955 15.46 -44.25 18.16
CA ARG A 955 15.59 -45.41 17.26
C ARG A 955 17.02 -45.68 16.85
N GLU A 956 17.77 -44.65 16.46
CA GLU A 956 19.15 -44.81 15.99
C GLU A 956 20.10 -45.17 17.11
N VAL A 957 19.95 -44.63 18.32
CA VAL A 957 20.75 -45.07 19.47
C VAL A 957 20.37 -46.50 19.89
N GLN A 958 19.09 -46.90 19.84
CA GLN A 958 18.68 -48.29 20.03
C GLN A 958 19.26 -49.22 18.93
N ARG A 959 19.37 -48.75 17.68
CA ARG A 959 20.01 -49.48 16.57
C ARG A 959 21.51 -49.65 16.79
N LEU A 960 22.21 -48.59 17.21
CA LEU A 960 23.63 -48.64 17.59
C LEU A 960 23.89 -49.61 18.76
N ARG A 961 23.00 -49.65 19.77
CA ARG A 961 23.12 -50.56 20.92
C ARG A 961 22.71 -52.01 20.64
N SER A 962 21.89 -52.27 19.61
CA SER A 962 21.41 -53.62 19.28
C SER A 962 22.27 -54.38 18.26
N GLY A 963 23.30 -53.74 17.70
CA GLY A 963 24.41 -54.42 17.01
C GLY A 963 24.09 -55.07 15.66
N LYS A 964 22.96 -54.74 15.01
CA LYS A 964 22.65 -55.22 13.66
C LYS A 964 23.43 -54.45 12.59
N PRO A 965 24.20 -55.12 11.70
CA PRO A 965 24.95 -54.45 10.64
C PRO A 965 24.02 -53.99 9.51
N VAL A 966 24.20 -52.74 9.07
CA VAL A 966 23.54 -52.19 7.86
C VAL A 966 24.32 -52.60 6.63
N LYS A 967 23.63 -53.08 5.59
CA LYS A 967 24.22 -53.32 4.27
C LYS A 967 24.42 -51.98 3.55
N SER A 968 25.63 -51.42 3.58
CA SER A 968 26.00 -50.32 2.69
C SER A 968 26.21 -50.83 1.27
N VAL A 969 25.50 -50.28 0.29
CA VAL A 969 25.90 -50.33 -1.12
C VAL A 969 26.56 -49.00 -1.46
N GLY A 970 27.81 -49.04 -1.92
CA GLY A 970 28.61 -47.85 -2.27
C GLY A 970 29.68 -47.51 -1.23
N ALA A 971 30.93 -47.45 -1.68
CA ALA A 971 32.11 -47.01 -0.92
C ALA A 971 32.71 -45.77 -1.64
N PRO A 972 33.68 -45.01 -1.06
CA PRO A 972 35.00 -45.53 -0.68
C PRO A 972 35.57 -45.09 0.69
N LYS A 973 36.57 -45.85 1.13
CA LYS A 973 37.38 -45.72 2.35
C LYS A 973 38.04 -44.35 2.58
N ALA A 974 38.17 -43.95 3.85
CA ALA A 974 39.42 -43.37 4.39
C ALA A 974 39.60 -43.62 5.90
N VAL A 975 40.77 -44.17 6.27
CA VAL A 975 41.54 -44.05 7.54
C VAL A 975 40.84 -44.28 8.90
N ALA A 976 41.35 -45.27 9.65
CA ALA A 976 41.01 -45.52 11.06
C ALA A 976 41.89 -44.71 12.04
N PRO A 977 41.47 -44.58 13.31
CA PRO A 977 42.44 -44.84 14.38
C PRO A 977 41.92 -45.72 15.54
N THR A 978 42.82 -46.60 15.99
CA THR A 978 43.02 -47.14 17.36
C THR A 978 41.85 -47.74 18.18
N PRO A 979 41.98 -48.99 18.66
CA PRO A 979 41.01 -49.59 19.58
C PRO A 979 41.20 -49.07 21.02
N PHE A 980 40.13 -48.62 21.66
CA PHE A 980 40.05 -48.51 23.12
C PHE A 980 39.18 -49.66 23.68
N GLU A 981 39.39 -49.99 24.95
CA GLU A 981 39.09 -51.31 25.50
C GLU A 981 37.61 -51.74 25.45
N SER A 982 37.40 -53.02 25.18
CA SER A 982 36.09 -53.67 25.09
C SER A 982 35.38 -53.71 26.45
N THR A 983 34.36 -52.88 26.63
CA THR A 983 33.32 -53.08 27.65
C THR A 983 32.34 -54.18 27.20
N PRO A 984 31.71 -54.91 28.13
CA PRO A 984 30.97 -56.14 27.80
C PRO A 984 29.68 -55.87 27.03
N ALA A 985 29.30 -56.83 26.18
CA ALA A 985 28.07 -56.80 25.39
C ALA A 985 26.85 -56.60 26.29
N THR A 986 26.34 -55.37 26.32
CA THR A 986 25.17 -55.02 27.12
C THR A 986 23.92 -55.48 26.38
N THR A 987 23.16 -56.38 27.01
CA THR A 987 21.86 -56.84 26.52
C THR A 987 20.98 -55.65 26.11
N ALA A 988 20.31 -55.75 24.96
CA ALA A 988 19.49 -54.69 24.38
C ALA A 988 18.59 -54.01 25.42
N SER A 989 19.01 -52.84 25.90
CA SER A 989 18.23 -52.02 26.82
C SER A 989 17.45 -51.02 26.00
N GLU A 990 16.13 -51.08 26.14
CA GLU A 990 15.21 -50.10 25.59
C GLU A 990 15.55 -48.71 26.17
N ILE A 991 15.55 -47.70 25.31
CA ILE A 991 15.90 -46.32 25.64
C ILE A 991 14.63 -45.51 25.59
N THR A 992 14.32 -44.78 26.66
CA THR A 992 13.17 -43.87 26.71
C THR A 992 13.57 -42.44 26.44
N GLU A 993 12.60 -41.60 26.05
CA GLU A 993 12.75 -40.15 26.00
C GLU A 993 13.39 -39.59 27.28
N ALA A 994 12.91 -40.02 28.46
CA ALA A 994 13.43 -39.56 29.74
C ALA A 994 14.87 -40.00 30.01
N ASP A 995 15.39 -41.02 29.31
CA ASP A 995 16.82 -41.37 29.36
C ASP A 995 17.65 -40.45 28.46
N VAL A 996 17.14 -40.09 27.27
CA VAL A 996 17.79 -39.17 26.32
C VAL A 996 17.84 -37.74 26.88
N GLN A 997 16.75 -37.25 27.48
CA GLN A 997 16.71 -35.93 28.12
C GLN A 997 17.80 -35.80 29.20
N ARG A 998 17.87 -36.76 30.12
CA ARG A 998 18.89 -36.76 31.20
C ARG A 998 20.31 -36.94 30.68
N ALA A 999 20.49 -37.66 29.57
CA ALA A 999 21.79 -37.75 28.90
C ALA A 999 22.21 -36.41 28.26
N ILE A 1000 21.27 -35.58 27.77
CA ILE A 1000 21.54 -34.23 27.25
C ILE A 1000 21.82 -33.25 28.40
N GLU A 1001 21.04 -33.30 29.48
CA GLU A 1001 21.28 -32.51 30.70
C GLU A 1001 22.68 -32.79 31.29
N ALA A 1002 23.12 -34.07 31.29
CA ALA A 1002 24.46 -34.45 31.71
C ALA A 1002 25.61 -33.92 30.81
N LEU A 1003 25.30 -33.41 29.61
CA LEU A 1003 26.26 -32.77 28.70
C LEU A 1003 26.27 -31.24 28.82
N GLU A 1004 25.32 -30.62 29.52
CA GLU A 1004 25.23 -29.17 29.70
C GLU A 1004 26.55 -28.51 30.18
N PRO A 1005 27.32 -29.10 31.13
CA PRO A 1005 28.59 -28.52 31.58
C PRO A 1005 29.68 -28.40 30.50
N LEU A 1006 29.52 -29.08 29.35
CA LEU A 1006 30.43 -28.97 28.21
C LEU A 1006 30.13 -27.77 27.31
N GLY A 1007 29.03 -27.04 27.54
CA GLY A 1007 28.62 -25.89 26.73
C GLY A 1007 28.28 -26.22 25.28
N CYS A 1008 28.02 -27.49 24.96
CA CYS A 1008 27.89 -27.99 23.58
C CYS A 1008 26.56 -27.64 22.87
N GLY A 1009 25.65 -26.93 23.53
CA GLY A 1009 24.43 -26.37 22.92
C GLY A 1009 23.27 -27.35 22.67
N TYR A 1010 23.44 -28.63 22.99
CA TYR A 1010 22.38 -29.63 22.83
C TYR A 1010 21.19 -29.34 23.75
N ALA A 1011 19.98 -29.38 23.18
CA ALA A 1011 18.74 -29.13 23.91
C ALA A 1011 17.57 -29.87 23.23
N ILE A 1012 16.55 -30.25 24.00
CA ILE A 1012 15.27 -30.72 23.45
C ILE A 1012 14.36 -29.50 23.25
N LEU A 1013 13.83 -29.34 22.04
CA LEU A 1013 12.84 -28.33 21.69
C LEU A 1013 11.52 -29.02 21.34
N THR A 1014 10.40 -28.39 21.72
CA THR A 1014 9.06 -28.82 21.29
C THR A 1014 8.63 -27.93 20.13
N VAL A 1015 8.44 -28.52 18.95
CA VAL A 1015 8.01 -27.85 17.73
C VAL A 1015 6.62 -28.40 17.40
N GLY A 1016 5.59 -27.57 17.60
CA GLY A 1016 4.19 -28.01 17.52
C GLY A 1016 3.91 -29.16 18.50
N SER A 1017 3.55 -30.33 17.98
CA SER A 1017 3.30 -31.56 18.76
C SER A 1017 4.51 -32.51 18.82
N LYS A 1018 5.60 -32.22 18.08
CA LYS A 1018 6.79 -33.06 17.98
C LYS A 1018 7.92 -32.53 18.87
N LYS A 1019 8.76 -33.44 19.35
CA LYS A 1019 9.99 -33.09 20.08
C LYS A 1019 11.20 -33.36 19.19
N VAL A 1020 12.11 -32.40 19.14
CA VAL A 1020 13.34 -32.46 18.34
C VAL A 1020 14.55 -32.15 19.22
N VAL A 1021 15.67 -32.80 18.95
CA VAL A 1021 16.97 -32.49 19.54
C VAL A 1021 17.66 -31.46 18.66
N ARG A 1022 17.99 -30.30 19.23
CA ARG A 1022 18.89 -29.32 18.61
C ARG A 1022 20.34 -29.78 18.80
N CYS A 1023 21.11 -29.79 17.71
CA CYS A 1023 22.55 -30.11 17.71
C CYS A 1023 23.43 -29.04 17.04
N SER A 1024 22.88 -27.85 16.74
CA SER A 1024 23.67 -26.70 16.28
C SER A 1024 24.15 -25.83 17.48
N PRO A 1025 25.41 -25.37 17.49
CA PRO A 1025 25.95 -24.52 18.56
C PRO A 1025 25.53 -23.04 18.47
N GLY A 1026 24.72 -22.66 17.47
CA GLY A 1026 24.18 -21.31 17.30
C GLY A 1026 22.85 -21.09 18.01
N GLN A 1027 22.46 -19.83 18.18
CA GLN A 1027 21.05 -19.51 18.41
C GLN A 1027 20.30 -19.72 17.09
N LEU A 1028 19.19 -20.46 17.14
CA LEU A 1028 18.26 -20.60 16.01
C LEU A 1028 17.67 -19.23 15.68
N ASP A 1029 17.64 -18.89 14.39
CA ASP A 1029 16.89 -17.72 13.96
C ASP A 1029 15.39 -17.93 14.25
N ARG A 1030 14.73 -16.88 14.76
CA ARG A 1030 13.33 -16.97 15.16
C ARG A 1030 12.38 -17.11 13.98
N ASP A 1031 12.71 -16.55 12.83
CA ASP A 1031 11.85 -16.59 11.66
C ASP A 1031 12.02 -17.94 10.92
N SER A 1032 13.25 -18.47 10.86
CA SER A 1032 13.51 -19.83 10.37
C SER A 1032 12.83 -20.89 11.25
N LEU A 1033 12.83 -20.72 12.58
CA LEU A 1033 12.14 -21.64 13.49
C LEU A 1033 10.60 -21.60 13.31
N VAL A 1034 10.01 -20.41 13.11
CA VAL A 1034 8.57 -20.26 12.82
C VAL A 1034 8.18 -20.97 11.51
N ALA A 1035 9.06 -20.99 10.50
CA ALA A 1035 8.81 -21.76 9.28
C ALA A 1035 8.75 -23.28 9.54
N VAL A 1036 9.62 -23.79 10.43
CA VAL A 1036 9.60 -25.20 10.85
C VAL A 1036 8.40 -25.52 11.75
N GLU A 1037 7.97 -24.59 12.61
CA GLU A 1037 6.74 -24.70 13.41
C GLU A 1037 5.48 -24.72 12.53
N ALA A 1038 5.41 -23.86 11.51
CA ALA A 1038 4.35 -23.84 10.52
C ALA A 1038 4.30 -25.17 9.73
N ALA A 1039 5.45 -25.67 9.27
CA ALA A 1039 5.56 -26.99 8.64
C ALA A 1039 5.14 -28.14 9.57
N SER A 1040 5.39 -28.03 10.89
CA SER A 1040 4.89 -29.00 11.88
C SER A 1040 3.39 -28.89 12.17
N SER A 1041 2.74 -27.78 11.79
CA SER A 1041 1.29 -27.63 11.93
C SER A 1041 0.52 -28.30 10.79
N THR A 1042 1.17 -28.58 9.65
CA THR A 1042 0.58 -29.33 8.55
C THR A 1042 0.79 -30.84 8.75
N GLN A 1043 -0.14 -31.65 8.24
CA GLN A 1043 0.01 -33.11 8.23
C GLN A 1043 1.13 -33.59 7.28
N ARG A 1044 1.59 -32.71 6.37
CA ARG A 1044 2.61 -32.99 5.36
C ARG A 1044 4.03 -32.86 5.90
N GLY A 1045 4.25 -32.12 7.00
CA GLY A 1045 5.60 -31.73 7.45
C GLY A 1045 6.27 -30.73 6.51
N ALA A 1046 5.46 -30.02 5.72
CA ALA A 1046 5.86 -29.02 4.73
C ALA A 1046 4.96 -27.79 4.84
N VAL A 1047 5.43 -26.65 4.34
CA VAL A 1047 4.70 -25.38 4.33
C VAL A 1047 4.90 -24.66 3.01
N THR A 1048 3.84 -24.03 2.50
CA THR A 1048 3.87 -23.12 1.35
C THR A 1048 4.07 -21.66 1.81
N THR A 1049 4.37 -20.76 0.87
CA THR A 1049 4.44 -19.32 1.16
C THR A 1049 3.14 -18.78 1.76
N GLU A 1050 1.98 -19.23 1.25
CA GLU A 1050 0.67 -18.81 1.76
C GLU A 1050 0.37 -19.39 3.15
N GLU A 1051 0.62 -20.69 3.37
CA GLU A 1051 0.43 -21.31 4.69
C GLU A 1051 1.33 -20.69 5.77
N LEU A 1052 2.57 -20.31 5.44
CA LEU A 1052 3.47 -19.64 6.39
C LEU A 1052 2.97 -18.24 6.77
N ARG A 1053 2.51 -17.45 5.79
CA ARG A 1053 1.90 -16.13 6.06
C ARG A 1053 0.68 -16.27 6.96
N ASP A 1054 -0.21 -17.20 6.63
CA ASP A 1054 -1.45 -17.44 7.36
C ASP A 1054 -1.21 -18.07 8.74
N TYR A 1055 -0.10 -18.78 8.94
CA TYR A 1055 0.36 -19.24 10.25
C TYR A 1055 0.89 -18.09 11.10
N ALA A 1056 1.79 -17.26 10.58
CA ALA A 1056 2.36 -16.11 11.29
C ALA A 1056 1.28 -15.11 11.74
N ALA A 1057 0.25 -14.90 10.90
CA ALA A 1057 -0.87 -14.03 11.21
C ALA A 1057 -1.69 -14.48 12.44
N ARG A 1058 -1.74 -15.78 12.77
CA ARG A 1058 -2.49 -16.32 13.93
C ARG A 1058 -1.88 -15.93 15.26
N ASP A 1059 -0.55 -15.79 15.31
CA ASP A 1059 0.21 -15.40 16.51
C ASP A 1059 0.37 -13.87 16.63
N GLY A 1060 -0.45 -13.09 15.92
CA GLY A 1060 -0.41 -11.62 15.92
C GLY A 1060 0.80 -11.03 15.21
N ARG A 1061 1.55 -11.83 14.44
CA ARG A 1061 2.71 -11.39 13.66
C ARG A 1061 2.32 -11.29 12.19
N MET A 1062 1.76 -10.16 11.77
CA MET A 1062 1.49 -9.92 10.35
C MET A 1062 2.80 -9.86 9.57
N TRP A 1063 3.17 -10.96 8.91
CA TRP A 1063 4.33 -11.02 8.03
C TRP A 1063 3.92 -10.60 6.62
N ASP A 1064 4.68 -9.67 6.06
CA ASP A 1064 4.70 -9.30 4.65
C ASP A 1064 5.32 -10.41 3.79
N MET A 1065 4.94 -10.48 2.51
CA MET A 1065 5.44 -11.52 1.58
C MET A 1065 6.98 -11.48 1.50
N ASP A 1066 7.59 -10.30 1.45
CA ASP A 1066 9.04 -10.12 1.44
C ASP A 1066 9.74 -10.72 2.68
N ARG A 1067 9.07 -10.77 3.85
CA ARG A 1067 9.59 -11.44 5.04
C ARG A 1067 9.35 -12.94 5.00
N VAL A 1068 8.19 -13.39 4.52
CA VAL A 1068 7.90 -14.82 4.29
C VAL A 1068 8.92 -15.44 3.35
N GLU A 1069 9.21 -14.79 2.23
CA GLU A 1069 10.21 -15.24 1.25
C GLU A 1069 11.62 -15.27 1.83
N ARG A 1070 12.06 -14.18 2.50
CA ARG A 1070 13.38 -14.16 3.18
C ARG A 1070 13.50 -15.20 4.31
N ALA A 1071 12.43 -15.47 5.05
CA ALA A 1071 12.44 -16.49 6.11
C ALA A 1071 12.58 -17.89 5.50
N LEU A 1072 11.88 -18.19 4.41
CA LEU A 1072 11.99 -19.46 3.70
C LEU A 1072 13.35 -19.62 3.00
N GLU A 1073 13.84 -18.57 2.33
CA GLU A 1073 15.16 -18.56 1.67
C GLU A 1073 16.28 -18.77 2.68
N LYS A 1074 16.24 -18.07 3.82
CA LYS A 1074 17.20 -18.25 4.92
C LYS A 1074 17.13 -19.66 5.52
N ALA A 1075 15.92 -20.15 5.83
CA ALA A 1075 15.71 -21.48 6.39
C ALA A 1075 16.15 -22.62 5.44
N LEU A 1076 16.10 -22.38 4.12
CA LEU A 1076 16.58 -23.28 3.08
C LEU A 1076 18.10 -23.20 2.86
N MET A 1077 18.66 -22.00 2.71
CA MET A 1077 20.00 -21.77 2.18
C MET A 1077 21.07 -21.56 3.27
N ASP A 1078 20.78 -20.75 4.29
CA ASP A 1078 21.72 -20.40 5.35
C ASP A 1078 21.68 -21.40 6.51
N ASP A 1079 20.46 -21.73 6.95
CA ASP A 1079 20.21 -22.57 8.14
C ASP A 1079 20.06 -24.06 7.78
N GLY A 1080 19.71 -24.40 6.53
CA GLY A 1080 19.58 -25.78 6.04
C GLY A 1080 18.49 -26.62 6.73
N MET A 1081 17.48 -25.96 7.30
CA MET A 1081 16.40 -26.59 8.08
C MET A 1081 15.19 -26.98 7.24
N LEU A 1082 15.07 -26.42 6.02
CA LEU A 1082 14.04 -26.75 5.04
C LEU A 1082 14.67 -27.30 3.75
N TRP A 1083 13.91 -28.14 3.04
CA TRP A 1083 14.16 -28.59 1.68
C TRP A 1083 13.01 -28.12 0.79
N VAL A 1084 13.30 -27.66 -0.43
CA VAL A 1084 12.28 -27.22 -1.39
C VAL A 1084 11.92 -28.34 -2.37
N ASP A 1085 10.62 -28.56 -2.58
CA ASP A 1085 10.07 -29.34 -3.69
C ASP A 1085 9.39 -28.38 -4.69
N GLU A 1086 9.89 -28.36 -5.92
CA GLU A 1086 9.33 -27.56 -7.03
C GLU A 1086 8.34 -28.36 -7.89
N GLN A 1087 8.07 -29.63 -7.57
CA GLN A 1087 7.24 -30.56 -8.35
C GLN A 1087 5.89 -30.87 -7.68
N ALA A 1088 5.57 -30.22 -6.56
CA ALA A 1088 4.39 -30.48 -5.74
C ALA A 1088 3.06 -29.96 -6.34
N GLY A 1089 3.09 -29.17 -7.42
CA GLY A 1089 1.92 -28.58 -8.06
C GLY A 1089 1.42 -29.33 -9.31
N ASP A 1090 0.12 -29.21 -9.60
CA ASP A 1090 -0.46 -29.64 -10.87
C ASP A 1090 0.16 -28.85 -12.04
N ALA A 1091 0.20 -29.46 -13.24
CA ALA A 1091 0.98 -29.03 -14.41
C ALA A 1091 0.65 -27.64 -15.02
N VAL A 1092 -0.15 -26.81 -14.35
CA VAL A 1092 -0.55 -25.46 -14.74
C VAL A 1092 0.09 -24.38 -13.83
N TYR A 1093 0.48 -24.70 -12.59
CA TYR A 1093 1.11 -23.75 -11.66
C TYR A 1093 2.23 -24.41 -10.84
N VAL A 1094 3.44 -23.85 -10.91
CA VAL A 1094 4.59 -24.31 -10.11
C VAL A 1094 4.44 -23.79 -8.68
N GLN A 1095 3.85 -24.61 -7.82
CA GLN A 1095 3.76 -24.37 -6.38
C GLN A 1095 4.97 -25.01 -5.68
N ARG A 1096 5.71 -24.20 -4.89
CA ARG A 1096 6.85 -24.67 -4.09
C ARG A 1096 6.39 -25.07 -2.68
N ASP A 1097 6.64 -26.31 -2.30
CA ASP A 1097 6.51 -26.80 -0.93
C ASP A 1097 7.87 -26.78 -0.23
N TYR A 1098 7.92 -26.30 1.01
CA TYR A 1098 9.13 -26.29 1.85
C TYR A 1098 8.98 -27.30 2.99
N TYR A 1099 9.60 -28.46 2.83
CA TYR A 1099 9.62 -29.59 3.77
C TYR A 1099 10.64 -29.35 4.89
N ALA A 1100 10.34 -29.75 6.13
CA ALA A 1100 11.28 -29.63 7.26
C ALA A 1100 11.86 -31.01 7.66
N PRO A 1101 13.05 -31.42 7.16
CA PRO A 1101 13.55 -32.80 7.30
C PRO A 1101 13.73 -33.27 8.75
N GLY A 1102 14.03 -32.34 9.67
CA GLY A 1102 14.17 -32.61 11.10
C GLY A 1102 12.87 -33.03 11.81
N LEU A 1103 11.71 -32.89 11.16
CA LEU A 1103 10.41 -33.38 11.66
C LEU A 1103 10.09 -34.81 11.21
N PHE A 1104 10.88 -35.39 10.31
CA PHE A 1104 10.62 -36.71 9.72
C PHE A 1104 11.50 -37.78 10.34
N VAL A 1105 10.83 -38.83 10.79
CA VAL A 1105 11.42 -40.15 11.04
C VAL A 1105 11.70 -40.79 9.69
N MET A 1106 12.98 -40.85 9.29
CA MET A 1106 13.40 -41.61 8.12
C MET A 1106 13.60 -43.09 8.50
N GLU A 1107 13.24 -44.01 7.59
CA GLU A 1107 13.42 -45.46 7.71
C GLU A 1107 14.76 -45.96 7.13
#